data_AF-A0A8T0ECP5-F1
#
_entry.id   AF-A0A8T0ECP5-F1
#
_cell.length_a   1.000
_cell.length_b   1.000
_cell.length_c   1.000
_cell.angle_alpha   90.00
_cell.angle_beta   90.00
_cell.angle_gamma   90.00
#
_symmetry.space_group_name_H-M   'P 1'
#
loop_
_entity.id
_entity.type
_entity.pdbx_description
1 polymer ?
#
loop_
_entity_poly.entity_id
_entity_poly.type
_entity_poly.pdbx_seq_one_letter_code
_entity_poly.pdbx_strand_id
1 'polypeptide(L)'
;MAPDSNTVDISKSLKEYLKRNENGSSEEKSNLLLSWSFDSWFSKSTTSLNDEEENTWFSRAEKDSYCASLSKKQRIIGFMGCILMGFFCFTLAGLYTPVLFLKARKFCLLYSMGSLFIIGSFSILWGPCNHIKHLFSYERLPFTAIYFGTMFLTLYSALWMKSTILTSIFAIAQVIALLWYVISYIPGGQTGLKFFTRICTSAVTRTSSRILPVSKDLAMIYFGSSGRKTAKSSHHEPHFQPGRTTIVHLFEWKWNDIADECEQFLGPFGYGGVQISPPNENGIVWEPFWNKAVKRPWFERYQPVSYKLFTRSGTENEFREMVRRCNNVGVRIYVDAVINHMTGHIGAGHGTAGSYFDPSVPKYDGVPYGPEHFNKEGKCPTGSGDIEDYNNKIQVRNCRLSGLADLDLGHEHVRNKIVEYMNKLIDFGVAGFRVDAAKHMWPADLTAIYGRLNNLKEVTFGAGKRPFIYQEVIDLGGEAIKSDEYVGFGRVTEFKYGMNLGNVIRKNNNQKLKYLRNFGEGWAFQSGNNALAFVDNHDNQRGHGAGGYGSILTHRQSRMYKMAVAFMLAWPYGVTRVMSSFSWTEHIVNGKDANDWIGPPHDGNYNIKSVKRNPDLTCGDGWVCEHRWRQIFNMVKFRNVVGFDGVANWWDNDNNQIAFSRGNKGFIAINNDGHPLNQSLQTGLPQGNYCDVISGNKDGNRCTGRSVQVGGDGRAQIHVDNSWEDPMIAIHIEAKL
;
A
#
# COMPACT_ATOMS: atom_id res chain seq x y z
N MET A 1 25.77 -70.84 11.70
CA MET A 1 24.79 -70.67 10.61
C MET A 1 25.06 -69.34 9.94
N ALA A 2 24.83 -69.28 8.63
CA ALA A 2 24.88 -68.11 7.76
C ALA A 2 23.94 -68.39 6.56
N PRO A 3 23.59 -67.42 5.70
CA PRO A 3 23.83 -65.98 5.78
C PRO A 3 22.53 -65.17 5.54
N ASP A 4 22.71 -63.92 5.10
CA ASP A 4 21.98 -63.24 4.01
C ASP A 4 21.10 -62.00 4.30
N SER A 5 21.45 -60.98 3.52
CA SER A 5 20.81 -59.67 3.39
C SER A 5 19.60 -59.70 2.48
N ASN A 6 18.69 -58.73 2.64
CA ASN A 6 17.74 -58.36 1.59
C ASN A 6 17.78 -56.84 1.31
N THR A 7 18.57 -56.46 0.29
CA THR A 7 18.48 -55.16 -0.37
C THR A 7 17.32 -55.17 -1.36
N VAL A 8 16.31 -54.31 -1.15
CA VAL A 8 15.18 -54.18 -2.08
C VAL A 8 15.59 -53.32 -3.28
N ASP A 9 15.74 -53.93 -4.45
CA ASP A 9 16.16 -53.26 -5.69
C ASP A 9 15.04 -52.38 -6.28
N ILE A 10 15.14 -51.08 -6.01
CA ILE A 10 14.24 -50.03 -6.53
C ILE A 10 14.26 -49.96 -8.08
N SER A 11 15.33 -50.40 -8.75
CA SER A 11 15.47 -50.30 -10.21
C SER A 11 14.46 -51.16 -10.97
N LYS A 12 13.96 -52.23 -10.35
CA LYS A 12 12.97 -53.13 -10.96
C LYS A 12 11.57 -52.51 -11.00
N SER A 13 11.13 -51.91 -9.89
CA SER A 13 9.82 -51.25 -9.80
C SER A 13 9.72 -50.03 -10.73
N LEU A 14 10.81 -49.25 -10.85
CA LEU A 14 10.86 -48.11 -11.77
C LEU A 14 10.72 -48.52 -13.25
N LYS A 15 11.32 -49.66 -13.64
CA LYS A 15 11.22 -50.21 -15.00
C LYS A 15 9.82 -50.72 -15.34
N GLU A 16 9.09 -51.28 -14.37
CA GLU A 16 7.69 -51.69 -14.57
C GLU A 16 6.73 -50.50 -14.68
N TYR A 17 7.00 -49.40 -13.97
CA TYR A 17 6.20 -48.17 -14.08
C TYR A 17 6.39 -47.46 -15.43
N LEU A 18 7.63 -47.36 -15.93
CA LEU A 18 7.92 -46.74 -17.23
C LEU A 18 7.31 -47.53 -18.40
N LYS A 19 7.29 -48.87 -18.32
CA LYS A 19 6.76 -49.75 -19.38
C LYS A 19 5.25 -49.66 -19.60
N ARG A 20 4.53 -48.86 -18.81
CA ARG A 20 3.07 -48.65 -18.90
C ARG A 20 2.65 -47.43 -19.72
N ASN A 21 3.57 -46.55 -20.12
CA ASN A 21 3.26 -45.28 -20.82
C ASN A 21 3.63 -45.24 -22.32
N GLU A 22 4.16 -46.32 -22.90
CA GLU A 22 4.70 -46.34 -24.29
C GLU A 22 3.94 -47.29 -25.24
N ASN A 23 2.60 -47.28 -25.22
CA ASN A 23 1.79 -48.00 -26.23
C ASN A 23 0.49 -47.24 -26.56
N GLY A 24 0.43 -46.59 -27.73
CA GLY A 24 -0.80 -45.95 -28.19
C GLY A 24 -0.69 -44.83 -29.25
N SER A 25 0.12 -44.98 -30.31
CA SER A 25 0.16 -43.96 -31.38
C SER A 25 0.38 -44.51 -32.80
N SER A 26 -0.73 -44.76 -33.49
CA SER A 26 -0.90 -44.93 -34.96
C SER A 26 -2.41 -44.97 -35.29
N GLU A 27 -2.95 -44.76 -36.50
CA GLU A 27 -2.58 -44.11 -37.79
C GLU A 27 -3.91 -43.92 -38.58
N GLU A 28 -4.12 -43.07 -39.61
CA GLU A 28 -3.25 -42.14 -40.35
C GLU A 28 -4.05 -40.95 -40.98
N LYS A 29 -3.36 -40.08 -41.75
CA LYS A 29 -3.78 -39.19 -42.87
C LYS A 29 -5.20 -38.56 -42.97
N SER A 30 -5.12 -37.23 -43.14
CA SER A 30 -5.84 -36.36 -44.10
C SER A 30 -7.37 -36.21 -44.08
N ASN A 31 -7.82 -34.97 -43.83
CA ASN A 31 -8.47 -34.16 -44.87
C ASN A 31 -8.35 -32.66 -44.57
N LEU A 32 -8.27 -31.80 -45.61
CA LEU A 32 -8.42 -30.36 -45.43
C LEU A 32 -9.91 -30.01 -45.37
N LEU A 33 -10.33 -29.23 -44.36
CA LEU A 33 -11.35 -28.18 -44.48
C LEU A 33 -11.37 -27.30 -43.23
N LEU A 34 -11.59 -26.00 -43.44
CA LEU A 34 -11.74 -24.90 -42.47
C LEU A 34 -11.98 -25.27 -40.99
N SER A 35 -10.89 -25.35 -40.20
CA SER A 35 -10.95 -25.42 -38.73
C SER A 35 -10.32 -24.17 -38.10
N TRP A 36 -11.15 -23.32 -37.49
CA TRP A 36 -10.68 -22.25 -36.60
C TRP A 36 -10.40 -22.83 -35.21
N SER A 37 -9.14 -23.14 -34.91
CA SER A 37 -8.74 -23.73 -33.63
C SER A 37 -8.97 -22.77 -32.45
N PHE A 38 -9.98 -23.06 -31.63
CA PHE A 38 -10.28 -22.34 -30.38
C PHE A 38 -9.33 -22.70 -29.23
N ASP A 39 -8.71 -23.89 -29.23
CA ASP A 39 -7.92 -24.39 -28.09
C ASP A 39 -6.64 -23.57 -27.82
N SER A 40 -6.08 -22.92 -28.84
CA SER A 40 -4.92 -22.01 -28.72
C SER A 40 -5.11 -20.85 -27.74
N TRP A 41 -6.35 -20.50 -27.37
CA TRP A 41 -6.61 -19.43 -26.40
C TRP A 41 -6.68 -19.94 -24.95
N PHE A 42 -7.13 -21.17 -24.72
CA PHE A 42 -7.26 -21.75 -23.38
C PHE A 42 -5.98 -22.44 -22.89
N SER A 43 -5.11 -22.95 -23.78
CA SER A 43 -3.93 -23.74 -23.39
C SER A 43 -2.80 -22.94 -22.69
N LYS A 44 -3.00 -21.64 -22.41
CA LYS A 44 -1.97 -20.74 -21.87
C LYS A 44 -2.37 -20.02 -20.57
N SER A 45 -3.30 -20.60 -19.81
CA SER A 45 -3.77 -20.07 -18.53
C SER A 45 -3.87 -21.11 -17.39
N THR A 46 -3.21 -22.27 -17.53
CA THR A 46 -3.24 -23.35 -16.52
C THR A 46 -1.83 -23.84 -16.17
N THR A 47 -1.17 -23.12 -15.26
CA THR A 47 -0.08 -23.67 -14.44
C THR A 47 -0.05 -22.96 -13.08
N SER A 48 -0.33 -23.72 -12.01
CA SER A 48 -0.10 -23.40 -10.58
C SER A 48 -0.55 -22.03 -10.03
N LEU A 49 -1.82 -21.95 -9.61
CA LEU A 49 -2.26 -21.28 -8.37
C LEU A 49 -3.31 -22.19 -7.70
N ASN A 50 -3.55 -22.02 -6.39
CA ASN A 50 -4.25 -23.03 -5.57
C ASN A 50 -5.76 -23.18 -5.88
N ASP A 51 -6.21 -24.43 -6.01
CA ASP A 51 -7.50 -24.85 -6.60
C ASP A 51 -8.78 -24.64 -5.75
N GLU A 52 -8.72 -24.10 -4.52
CA GLU A 52 -9.87 -24.22 -3.60
C GLU A 52 -11.03 -23.24 -3.85
N GLU A 53 -10.80 -22.00 -4.32
CA GLU A 53 -11.89 -21.03 -4.54
C GLU A 53 -12.58 -21.18 -5.91
N GLU A 54 -11.82 -21.42 -6.99
CA GLU A 54 -12.36 -21.49 -8.36
C GLU A 54 -13.31 -22.69 -8.56
N ASN A 55 -13.17 -23.74 -7.75
CA ASN A 55 -14.07 -24.90 -7.78
C ASN A 55 -15.48 -24.62 -7.23
N THR A 56 -15.75 -23.48 -6.56
CA THR A 56 -17.04 -23.22 -5.90
C THR A 56 -18.22 -23.01 -6.87
N TRP A 57 -18.04 -22.32 -8.01
CA TRP A 57 -19.13 -22.12 -8.98
C TRP A 57 -19.42 -23.38 -9.77
N PHE A 58 -18.37 -24.03 -10.30
CA PHE A 58 -18.53 -25.21 -11.15
C PHE A 58 -19.01 -26.44 -10.36
N SER A 59 -18.53 -26.69 -9.13
CA SER A 59 -19.00 -27.82 -8.32
C SER A 59 -20.45 -27.68 -7.80
N ARG A 60 -20.99 -26.45 -7.78
CA ARG A 60 -22.44 -26.21 -7.61
C ARG A 60 -23.18 -26.48 -8.91
N ALA A 61 -22.68 -25.98 -10.03
CA ALA A 61 -23.28 -26.14 -11.36
C ALA A 61 -23.33 -27.60 -11.85
N GLU A 62 -22.35 -28.43 -11.47
CA GLU A 62 -22.30 -29.88 -11.72
C GLU A 62 -23.40 -30.66 -10.96
N LYS A 63 -23.95 -30.09 -9.89
CA LYS A 63 -25.03 -30.69 -9.07
C LYS A 63 -26.44 -30.26 -9.53
N ASP A 64 -26.56 -29.54 -10.64
CA ASP A 64 -27.84 -29.06 -11.17
C ASP A 64 -28.48 -30.08 -12.13
N SER A 65 -29.60 -30.67 -11.71
CA SER A 65 -30.29 -31.77 -12.42
C SER A 65 -30.71 -31.45 -13.86
N TYR A 66 -30.87 -30.17 -14.23
CA TYR A 66 -31.26 -29.76 -15.58
C TYR A 66 -30.08 -29.47 -16.52
N CYS A 67 -28.84 -29.44 -16.01
CA CYS A 67 -27.65 -29.08 -16.82
C CYS A 67 -26.38 -29.89 -16.53
N ALA A 68 -26.44 -30.90 -15.66
CA ALA A 68 -25.29 -31.70 -15.22
C ALA A 68 -24.44 -32.30 -16.37
N SER A 69 -25.01 -32.52 -17.56
CA SER A 69 -24.31 -33.08 -18.72
C SER A 69 -23.35 -32.12 -19.45
N LEU A 70 -23.39 -30.81 -19.19
CA LEU A 70 -22.50 -29.83 -19.85
C LEU A 70 -21.17 -29.68 -19.10
N SER A 71 -20.06 -29.94 -19.80
CA SER A 71 -18.70 -29.77 -19.28
C SER A 71 -18.35 -28.30 -18.99
N LYS A 72 -17.36 -28.06 -18.12
CA LYS A 72 -16.86 -26.72 -17.77
C LYS A 72 -16.52 -25.88 -19.02
N LYS A 73 -15.85 -26.47 -20.04
CA LYS A 73 -15.58 -25.81 -21.34
C LYS A 73 -16.86 -25.39 -22.08
N GLN A 74 -17.84 -26.28 -22.22
CA GLN A 74 -19.10 -25.99 -22.93
C GLN A 74 -19.91 -24.89 -22.25
N ARG A 75 -19.96 -24.87 -20.91
CA ARG A 75 -20.65 -23.83 -20.14
C ARG A 75 -20.03 -22.44 -20.33
N ILE A 76 -18.70 -22.35 -20.36
CA ILE A 76 -17.99 -21.09 -20.63
C ILE A 76 -18.26 -20.60 -22.06
N ILE A 77 -18.26 -21.50 -23.05
CA ILE A 77 -18.61 -21.16 -24.45
C ILE A 77 -20.06 -20.66 -24.54
N GLY A 78 -21.02 -21.34 -23.91
CA GLY A 78 -22.43 -20.92 -23.88
C GLY A 78 -22.65 -19.57 -23.17
N PHE A 79 -21.98 -19.37 -22.02
CA PHE A 79 -21.98 -18.10 -21.29
C PHE A 79 -21.51 -16.92 -22.17
N MET A 80 -20.36 -17.07 -22.82
CA MET A 80 -19.81 -16.04 -23.71
C MET A 80 -20.67 -15.81 -24.95
N GLY A 81 -21.22 -16.88 -25.55
CA GLY A 81 -22.13 -16.79 -26.69
C GLY A 81 -23.42 -16.02 -26.37
N CYS A 82 -24.04 -16.30 -25.22
CA CYS A 82 -25.22 -15.55 -24.76
C CYS A 82 -24.89 -14.10 -24.43
N ILE A 83 -23.73 -13.79 -23.83
CA ILE A 83 -23.30 -12.40 -23.59
C ILE A 83 -23.11 -11.64 -24.91
N LEU A 84 -22.47 -12.24 -25.90
CA LEU A 84 -22.28 -11.63 -27.23
C LEU A 84 -23.63 -11.38 -27.92
N MET A 85 -24.57 -12.31 -27.85
CA MET A 85 -25.93 -12.13 -28.39
C MET A 85 -26.71 -11.04 -27.64
N GLY A 86 -26.55 -10.95 -26.32
CA GLY A 86 -27.12 -9.87 -25.50
C GLY A 86 -26.60 -8.49 -25.90
N PHE A 87 -25.28 -8.33 -26.03
CA PHE A 87 -24.66 -7.09 -26.52
C PHE A 87 -25.07 -6.75 -27.96
N PHE A 88 -25.21 -7.75 -28.84
CA PHE A 88 -25.73 -7.53 -30.20
C PHE A 88 -27.17 -6.99 -30.17
N CYS A 89 -28.06 -7.60 -29.38
CA CYS A 89 -29.44 -7.13 -29.21
C CYS A 89 -29.50 -5.70 -28.63
N PHE A 90 -28.67 -5.38 -27.63
CA PHE A 90 -28.59 -4.03 -27.07
C PHE A 90 -27.99 -3.01 -28.05
N THR A 91 -27.03 -3.40 -28.88
CA THR A 91 -26.45 -2.54 -29.92
C THR A 91 -27.52 -2.20 -30.97
N LEU A 92 -28.28 -3.20 -31.44
CA LEU A 92 -29.41 -3.00 -32.35
C LEU A 92 -30.51 -2.14 -31.71
N ALA A 93 -30.82 -2.33 -30.42
CA ALA A 93 -31.75 -1.46 -29.70
C ALA A 93 -31.23 -0.01 -29.64
N GLY A 94 -29.93 0.19 -29.38
CA GLY A 94 -29.28 1.49 -29.37
C GLY A 94 -29.41 2.26 -30.69
N LEU A 95 -29.37 1.57 -31.84
CA LEU A 95 -29.61 2.17 -33.16
C LEU A 95 -31.06 2.67 -33.34
N TYR A 96 -32.02 2.15 -32.58
CA TYR A 96 -33.40 2.66 -32.56
C TYR A 96 -33.61 3.83 -31.57
N THR A 97 -32.66 4.14 -30.68
CA THR A 97 -32.79 5.24 -29.70
C THR A 97 -33.10 6.61 -30.33
N PRO A 98 -32.46 7.05 -31.44
CA PRO A 98 -32.81 8.32 -32.10
C PRO A 98 -34.21 8.33 -32.73
N VAL A 99 -34.81 7.15 -32.92
CA VAL A 99 -36.09 6.92 -33.63
C VAL A 99 -37.13 6.34 -32.66
N LEU A 100 -36.87 6.38 -31.35
CA LEU A 100 -37.63 5.66 -30.33
C LEU A 100 -39.09 6.14 -30.27
N PHE A 101 -39.33 7.44 -30.45
CA PHE A 101 -40.67 8.03 -30.59
C PHE A 101 -41.52 7.42 -31.73
N LEU A 102 -40.90 6.95 -32.81
CA LEU A 102 -41.58 6.39 -33.97
C LEU A 102 -41.60 4.84 -33.99
N LYS A 103 -40.68 4.17 -33.29
CA LYS A 103 -40.51 2.70 -33.35
C LYS A 103 -40.33 2.02 -31.98
N ALA A 104 -40.87 2.59 -30.91
CA ALA A 104 -40.78 2.13 -29.52
C ALA A 104 -40.96 0.61 -29.32
N ARG A 105 -41.90 -0.04 -30.04
CA ARG A 105 -42.10 -1.50 -29.95
C ARG A 105 -40.88 -2.31 -30.40
N LYS A 106 -40.19 -1.90 -31.48
CA LYS A 106 -38.99 -2.58 -31.97
C LYS A 106 -37.81 -2.39 -31.02
N PHE A 107 -37.66 -1.18 -30.48
CA PHE A 107 -36.70 -0.89 -29.41
C PHE A 107 -36.94 -1.81 -28.20
N CYS A 108 -38.16 -1.81 -27.64
CA CYS A 108 -38.49 -2.57 -26.44
C CYS A 108 -38.30 -4.09 -26.61
N LEU A 109 -38.70 -4.65 -27.74
CA LEU A 109 -38.54 -6.10 -27.99
C LEU A 109 -37.06 -6.50 -28.08
N LEU A 110 -36.23 -5.74 -28.81
CA LEU A 110 -34.78 -6.00 -28.88
C LEU A 110 -34.09 -5.78 -27.54
N TYR A 111 -34.50 -4.76 -26.79
CA TYR A 111 -33.96 -4.43 -25.48
C TYR A 111 -34.27 -5.53 -24.44
N SER A 112 -35.53 -5.95 -24.32
CA SER A 112 -35.92 -7.06 -23.45
C SER A 112 -35.29 -8.39 -23.87
N MET A 113 -35.11 -8.64 -25.17
CA MET A 113 -34.40 -9.83 -25.66
C MET A 113 -32.92 -9.83 -25.23
N GLY A 114 -32.22 -8.69 -25.34
CA GLY A 114 -30.85 -8.54 -24.85
C GLY A 114 -30.74 -8.78 -23.34
N SER A 115 -31.69 -8.23 -22.58
CA SER A 115 -31.86 -8.46 -21.14
C SER A 115 -32.01 -9.94 -20.78
N LEU A 116 -32.81 -10.69 -21.54
CA LEU A 116 -32.99 -12.14 -21.33
C LEU A 116 -31.70 -12.93 -21.66
N PHE A 117 -30.96 -12.56 -22.69
CA PHE A 117 -29.68 -13.21 -23.01
C PHE A 117 -28.61 -13.00 -21.92
N ILE A 118 -28.55 -11.82 -21.30
CA ILE A 118 -27.61 -11.57 -20.17
C ILE A 118 -27.98 -12.39 -18.92
N ILE A 119 -29.26 -12.58 -18.61
CA ILE A 119 -29.68 -13.41 -17.46
C ILE A 119 -29.57 -14.92 -17.79
N GLY A 120 -29.80 -15.28 -19.05
CA GLY A 120 -29.61 -16.64 -19.57
C GLY A 120 -28.15 -17.11 -19.47
N SER A 121 -27.16 -16.23 -19.69
CA SER A 121 -25.75 -16.60 -19.60
C SER A 121 -25.38 -17.09 -18.18
N PHE A 122 -25.74 -16.34 -17.13
CA PHE A 122 -25.51 -16.75 -15.74
C PHE A 122 -26.23 -18.06 -15.39
N SER A 123 -27.41 -18.30 -15.97
CA SER A 123 -28.14 -19.58 -15.82
C SER A 123 -27.37 -20.77 -16.40
N ILE A 124 -26.70 -20.59 -17.55
CA ILE A 124 -25.84 -21.63 -18.17
C ILE A 124 -24.58 -21.87 -17.35
N LEU A 125 -23.99 -20.79 -16.81
CA LEU A 125 -22.74 -20.86 -16.04
C LEU A 125 -22.92 -21.53 -14.67
N TRP A 126 -23.96 -21.18 -13.91
CA TRP A 126 -24.21 -21.66 -12.53
C TRP A 126 -25.17 -22.87 -12.43
N GLY A 127 -25.87 -23.21 -13.51
CA GLY A 127 -26.99 -24.16 -13.49
C GLY A 127 -28.33 -23.44 -13.34
N PRO A 128 -29.36 -23.76 -14.16
CA PRO A 128 -30.63 -23.02 -14.14
C PRO A 128 -31.38 -23.10 -12.80
N CYS A 129 -31.45 -24.28 -12.18
CA CYS A 129 -32.15 -24.46 -10.91
C CYS A 129 -31.41 -23.77 -9.75
N ASN A 130 -30.08 -23.80 -9.76
CA ASN A 130 -29.26 -23.07 -8.78
C ASN A 130 -29.39 -21.55 -8.95
N HIS A 131 -29.36 -21.04 -10.18
CA HIS A 131 -29.50 -19.62 -10.48
C HIS A 131 -30.91 -19.10 -10.11
N ILE A 132 -31.96 -19.87 -10.37
CA ILE A 132 -33.34 -19.56 -9.93
C ILE A 132 -33.44 -19.55 -8.39
N LYS A 133 -32.88 -20.55 -7.70
CA LYS A 133 -32.85 -20.55 -6.21
C LYS A 133 -32.09 -19.34 -5.65
N HIS A 134 -31.05 -18.87 -6.32
CA HIS A 134 -30.33 -17.65 -5.94
C HIS A 134 -31.13 -16.37 -6.21
N LEU A 135 -31.79 -16.27 -7.37
CA LEU A 135 -32.68 -15.16 -7.74
C LEU A 135 -33.79 -14.90 -6.72
N PHE A 136 -34.36 -15.96 -6.14
CA PHE A 136 -35.43 -15.89 -5.14
C PHE A 136 -34.95 -16.03 -3.69
N SER A 137 -33.65 -15.90 -3.42
CA SER A 137 -33.13 -15.82 -2.05
C SER A 137 -33.60 -14.55 -1.33
N TYR A 138 -33.82 -14.63 -0.01
CA TYR A 138 -34.48 -13.56 0.77
C TYR A 138 -33.79 -12.20 0.64
N GLU A 139 -32.45 -12.17 0.63
CA GLU A 139 -31.62 -10.97 0.46
C GLU A 139 -31.70 -10.36 -0.96
N ARG A 140 -32.04 -11.16 -1.97
CA ARG A 140 -32.03 -10.76 -3.39
C ARG A 140 -33.42 -10.52 -3.96
N LEU A 141 -34.46 -11.08 -3.33
CA LEU A 141 -35.86 -11.00 -3.74
C LEU A 141 -36.33 -9.57 -4.10
N PRO A 142 -36.00 -8.49 -3.33
CA PRO A 142 -36.43 -7.14 -3.70
C PRO A 142 -35.82 -6.66 -5.03
N PHE A 143 -34.54 -6.96 -5.28
CA PHE A 143 -33.83 -6.56 -6.50
C PHE A 143 -34.35 -7.34 -7.71
N THR A 144 -34.58 -8.65 -7.55
CA THR A 144 -35.21 -9.51 -8.56
C THR A 144 -36.62 -8.99 -8.90
N ALA A 145 -37.44 -8.66 -7.90
CA ALA A 145 -38.78 -8.12 -8.11
C ALA A 145 -38.78 -6.77 -8.83
N ILE A 146 -37.88 -5.84 -8.45
CA ILE A 146 -37.72 -4.53 -9.12
C ILE A 146 -37.29 -4.71 -10.58
N TYR A 147 -36.34 -5.62 -10.87
CA TYR A 147 -35.87 -5.85 -12.23
C TYR A 147 -36.95 -6.48 -13.13
N PHE A 148 -37.58 -7.59 -12.71
CA PHE A 148 -38.62 -8.23 -13.51
C PHE A 148 -39.89 -7.36 -13.62
N GLY A 149 -40.22 -6.60 -12.56
CA GLY A 149 -41.30 -5.62 -12.56
C GLY A 149 -41.05 -4.46 -13.55
N THR A 150 -39.86 -3.85 -13.55
CA THR A 150 -39.51 -2.82 -14.54
C THR A 150 -39.52 -3.37 -15.96
N MET A 151 -38.98 -4.57 -16.21
CA MET A 151 -39.05 -5.21 -17.53
C MET A 151 -40.49 -5.45 -18.01
N PHE A 152 -41.38 -5.90 -17.12
CA PHE A 152 -42.81 -6.04 -17.43
C PHE A 152 -43.47 -4.68 -17.74
N LEU A 153 -43.19 -3.65 -16.94
CA LEU A 153 -43.73 -2.31 -17.14
C LEU A 153 -43.24 -1.65 -18.44
N THR A 154 -41.98 -1.85 -18.84
CA THR A 154 -41.46 -1.39 -20.14
C THR A 154 -42.23 -2.05 -21.30
N LEU A 155 -42.41 -3.38 -21.25
CA LEU A 155 -43.13 -4.16 -22.27
C LEU A 155 -44.63 -3.79 -22.33
N TYR A 156 -45.30 -3.72 -21.19
CA TYR A 156 -46.72 -3.34 -21.11
C TYR A 156 -46.96 -1.92 -21.64
N SER A 157 -46.07 -0.97 -21.30
CA SER A 157 -46.13 0.40 -21.80
C SER A 157 -45.94 0.47 -23.33
N ALA A 158 -45.04 -0.34 -23.89
CA ALA A 158 -44.71 -0.33 -25.31
C ALA A 158 -45.76 -1.05 -26.19
N LEU A 159 -46.24 -2.19 -25.73
CA LEU A 159 -47.12 -3.08 -26.50
C LEU A 159 -48.60 -2.76 -26.29
N TRP A 160 -49.04 -2.59 -25.04
CA TRP A 160 -50.45 -2.42 -24.69
C TRP A 160 -50.86 -0.94 -24.66
N MET A 161 -50.25 -0.15 -23.77
CA MET A 161 -50.58 1.28 -23.62
C MET A 161 -50.04 2.16 -24.76
N LYS A 162 -49.06 1.67 -25.52
CA LYS A 162 -48.45 2.33 -26.68
C LYS A 162 -47.82 3.70 -26.34
N SER A 163 -47.49 3.94 -25.08
CA SER A 163 -47.03 5.24 -24.56
C SER A 163 -45.50 5.32 -24.54
N THR A 164 -44.93 5.98 -25.56
CA THR A 164 -43.48 6.08 -25.73
C THR A 164 -42.77 6.75 -24.54
N ILE A 165 -43.35 7.80 -23.95
CA ILE A 165 -42.75 8.50 -22.80
C ILE A 165 -42.60 7.53 -21.62
N LEU A 166 -43.64 6.75 -21.34
CA LEU A 166 -43.66 5.82 -20.20
C LEU A 166 -42.76 4.59 -20.45
N THR A 167 -42.71 4.10 -21.70
CA THR A 167 -41.70 3.10 -22.12
C THR A 167 -40.28 3.60 -21.92
N SER A 168 -39.97 4.86 -22.27
CA SER A 168 -38.62 5.43 -22.09
C SER A 168 -38.22 5.50 -20.60
N ILE A 169 -39.14 5.91 -19.72
CA ILE A 169 -38.90 5.99 -18.27
C ILE A 169 -38.60 4.59 -17.70
N PHE A 170 -39.45 3.59 -17.99
CA PHE A 170 -39.23 2.23 -17.48
C PHE A 170 -38.00 1.54 -18.11
N ALA A 171 -37.68 1.82 -19.38
CA ALA A 171 -36.45 1.33 -20.00
C ALA A 171 -35.19 1.89 -19.30
N ILE A 172 -35.17 3.17 -18.92
CA ILE A 172 -34.06 3.77 -18.16
C ILE A 172 -33.95 3.14 -16.76
N ALA A 173 -35.07 2.93 -16.07
CA ALA A 173 -35.08 2.21 -14.80
C ALA A 173 -34.55 0.77 -14.93
N GLN A 174 -34.91 0.08 -16.03
CA GLN A 174 -34.45 -1.27 -16.34
C GLN A 174 -32.94 -1.32 -16.67
N VAL A 175 -32.36 -0.30 -17.32
CA VAL A 175 -30.89 -0.17 -17.48
C VAL A 175 -30.21 -0.12 -16.13
N ILE A 176 -30.69 0.74 -15.21
CA ILE A 176 -30.11 0.92 -13.88
C ILE A 176 -30.22 -0.39 -13.08
N ALA A 177 -31.38 -1.05 -13.12
CA ALA A 177 -31.60 -2.33 -12.47
C ALA A 177 -30.72 -3.45 -13.05
N LEU A 178 -30.48 -3.49 -14.37
CA LEU A 178 -29.60 -4.48 -15.01
C LEU A 178 -28.13 -4.28 -14.64
N LEU A 179 -27.66 -3.02 -14.61
CA LEU A 179 -26.28 -2.71 -14.19
C LEU A 179 -26.07 -3.09 -12.72
N TRP A 180 -27.04 -2.77 -11.85
CA TRP A 180 -27.01 -3.16 -10.44
C TRP A 180 -27.07 -4.68 -10.25
N TYR A 181 -27.87 -5.39 -11.06
CA TYR A 181 -27.92 -6.85 -11.11
C TYR A 181 -26.53 -7.43 -11.43
N VAL A 182 -25.92 -7.03 -12.55
CA VAL A 182 -24.61 -7.54 -12.98
C VAL A 182 -23.52 -7.25 -11.94
N ILE A 183 -23.52 -6.06 -11.32
CA ILE A 183 -22.56 -5.72 -10.25
C ILE A 183 -22.78 -6.58 -8.99
N SER A 184 -24.03 -6.78 -8.57
CA SER A 184 -24.36 -7.53 -7.35
C SER A 184 -24.21 -9.06 -7.46
N TYR A 185 -24.04 -9.57 -8.69
CA TYR A 185 -23.81 -10.98 -9.02
C TYR A 185 -22.33 -11.33 -9.31
N ILE A 186 -21.39 -10.42 -9.01
CA ILE A 186 -19.93 -10.69 -9.06
C ILE A 186 -19.40 -10.86 -7.62
N PRO A 187 -19.13 -12.11 -7.17
CA PRO A 187 -18.35 -12.34 -5.95
C PRO A 187 -16.93 -11.80 -6.12
N GLY A 188 -16.31 -11.29 -5.04
CA GLY A 188 -14.92 -10.82 -5.08
C GLY A 188 -14.70 -9.44 -5.74
N GLY A 189 -15.76 -8.68 -6.05
CA GLY A 189 -15.70 -7.25 -6.36
C GLY A 189 -14.72 -6.87 -7.48
N GLN A 190 -13.67 -6.09 -7.16
CA GLN A 190 -12.72 -5.57 -8.15
C GLN A 190 -12.05 -6.67 -9.00
N THR A 191 -11.88 -7.88 -8.47
CA THR A 191 -11.17 -8.97 -9.16
C THR A 191 -11.97 -9.46 -10.38
N GLY A 192 -13.29 -9.69 -10.22
CA GLY A 192 -14.17 -10.01 -11.34
C GLY A 192 -14.27 -8.87 -12.36
N LEU A 193 -14.30 -7.62 -11.90
CA LEU A 193 -14.30 -6.46 -12.79
C LEU A 193 -12.98 -6.36 -13.60
N LYS A 194 -11.83 -6.63 -12.99
CA LYS A 194 -10.50 -6.70 -13.65
C LYS A 194 -10.46 -7.83 -14.70
N PHE A 195 -11.08 -8.98 -14.44
CA PHE A 195 -11.19 -10.10 -15.39
C PHE A 195 -11.99 -9.71 -16.64
N PHE A 196 -13.24 -9.25 -16.47
CA PHE A 196 -14.08 -8.82 -17.61
C PHE A 196 -13.47 -7.63 -18.36
N THR A 197 -12.86 -6.66 -17.65
CA THR A 197 -12.18 -5.52 -18.28
C THR A 197 -11.00 -5.96 -19.14
N ARG A 198 -10.17 -6.92 -18.68
CA ARG A 198 -9.07 -7.49 -19.48
C ARG A 198 -9.60 -8.18 -20.74
N ILE A 199 -10.67 -8.97 -20.64
CA ILE A 199 -11.28 -9.66 -21.78
C ILE A 199 -11.81 -8.65 -22.81
N CYS A 200 -12.63 -7.69 -22.39
CA CYS A 200 -13.20 -6.68 -23.28
C CYS A 200 -12.12 -5.81 -23.94
N THR A 201 -11.10 -5.39 -23.17
CA THR A 201 -9.95 -4.64 -23.72
C THR A 201 -9.21 -5.46 -24.77
N SER A 202 -8.99 -6.76 -24.54
CA SER A 202 -8.28 -7.62 -25.50
C SER A 202 -9.00 -7.77 -26.85
N ALA A 203 -10.34 -7.75 -26.85
CA ALA A 203 -11.15 -7.78 -28.05
C ALA A 203 -11.12 -6.44 -28.82
N VAL A 204 -11.22 -5.32 -28.11
CA VAL A 204 -11.18 -3.97 -28.72
C VAL A 204 -9.81 -3.71 -29.35
N THR A 205 -8.70 -3.94 -28.62
CA THR A 205 -7.34 -3.66 -29.12
C THR A 205 -6.94 -4.53 -30.32
N ARG A 206 -7.53 -5.73 -30.48
CA ARG A 206 -7.35 -6.57 -31.68
C ARG A 206 -8.16 -6.12 -32.90
N THR A 207 -9.21 -5.33 -32.70
CA THR A 207 -10.08 -4.84 -33.78
C THR A 207 -9.64 -3.46 -34.27
N SER A 208 -9.19 -2.58 -33.37
CA SER A 208 -8.77 -1.21 -33.68
C SER A 208 -7.43 -1.09 -34.43
N SER A 209 -6.68 -2.18 -34.60
CA SER A 209 -5.32 -2.17 -35.16
C SER A 209 -5.24 -2.35 -36.69
N ARG A 210 -6.38 -2.32 -37.40
CA ARG A 210 -6.44 -2.51 -38.87
C ARG A 210 -7.08 -1.35 -39.65
N ILE A 211 -7.52 -0.28 -39.00
CA ILE A 211 -8.21 0.84 -39.68
C ILE A 211 -7.64 2.19 -39.20
N LEU A 212 -7.03 2.92 -40.15
CA LEU A 212 -6.54 4.31 -40.09
C LEU A 212 -5.31 4.63 -39.19
N PRO A 213 -4.20 5.14 -39.76
CA PRO A 213 -3.09 5.75 -39.03
C PRO A 213 -3.17 7.29 -39.05
N VAL A 214 -3.34 7.93 -37.89
CA VAL A 214 -3.20 9.40 -37.71
C VAL A 214 -2.45 9.70 -36.40
N SER A 215 -1.73 10.82 -36.36
CA SER A 215 -0.81 11.26 -35.29
C SER A 215 -1.42 11.36 -33.89
N LYS A 216 -0.61 11.12 -32.85
CA LYS A 216 -1.04 11.13 -31.43
C LYS A 216 -1.16 12.52 -30.81
N ASP A 217 -0.66 13.55 -31.48
CA ASP A 217 -0.25 14.81 -30.83
C ASP A 217 -1.37 15.85 -30.62
N LEU A 218 -2.63 15.51 -30.95
CA LEU A 218 -3.80 16.38 -30.70
C LEU A 218 -4.63 16.02 -29.45
N ALA A 219 -4.29 14.95 -28.72
CA ALA A 219 -5.10 14.49 -27.58
C ALA A 219 -5.09 15.43 -26.34
N MET A 220 -4.21 16.44 -26.31
CA MET A 220 -3.94 17.25 -25.11
C MET A 220 -4.77 18.53 -24.95
N ILE A 221 -5.66 18.87 -25.89
CA ILE A 221 -6.31 20.21 -25.93
C ILE A 221 -7.83 20.17 -25.68
N TYR A 222 -8.52 19.03 -25.85
CA TYR A 222 -10.00 19.02 -25.94
C TYR A 222 -10.81 18.69 -24.67
N PHE A 223 -10.17 18.36 -23.53
CA PHE A 223 -10.87 18.13 -22.25
C PHE A 223 -10.83 19.35 -21.32
N GLY A 224 -11.41 20.46 -21.79
CA GLY A 224 -11.33 21.76 -21.12
C GLY A 224 -12.63 22.58 -21.12
N SER A 225 -13.78 22.03 -20.70
CA SER A 225 -14.93 22.86 -20.33
C SER A 225 -15.95 22.18 -19.39
N SER A 226 -16.49 22.97 -18.46
CA SER A 226 -17.77 22.82 -17.75
C SER A 226 -18.27 21.41 -17.38
N GLY A 227 -17.77 20.89 -16.24
CA GLY A 227 -18.30 19.69 -15.59
C GLY A 227 -17.96 19.66 -14.11
N ARG A 228 -18.35 20.69 -13.34
CA ARG A 228 -17.85 21.00 -11.98
C ARG A 228 -18.36 20.05 -10.88
N LYS A 229 -18.25 18.74 -11.08
CA LYS A 229 -18.15 17.80 -9.96
C LYS A 229 -16.86 18.11 -9.22
N THR A 230 -16.95 18.53 -7.97
CA THR A 230 -15.78 18.68 -7.11
C THR A 230 -15.10 17.33 -6.99
N ALA A 231 -13.87 17.23 -7.52
CA ALA A 231 -13.02 16.10 -7.21
C ALA A 231 -12.80 16.12 -5.69
N LYS A 232 -13.36 15.14 -4.99
CA LYS A 232 -13.24 15.03 -3.53
C LYS A 232 -11.78 14.70 -3.22
N SER A 233 -10.97 15.75 -3.05
CA SER A 233 -9.52 15.62 -2.83
C SER A 233 -9.29 14.60 -1.74
N SER A 234 -8.50 13.57 -2.04
CA SER A 234 -8.18 12.54 -1.08
C SER A 234 -7.04 13.00 -0.17
N HIS A 235 -6.83 12.25 0.92
CA HIS A 235 -5.73 12.48 1.85
C HIS A 235 -4.46 11.67 1.48
N HIS A 236 -4.39 11.14 0.25
CA HIS A 236 -3.31 10.25 -0.22
C HIS A 236 -2.08 10.99 -0.78
N GLU A 237 -2.20 12.30 -1.03
CA GLU A 237 -1.16 13.14 -1.61
C GLU A 237 -0.23 13.72 -0.53
N PRO A 238 1.10 13.60 -0.66
CA PRO A 238 2.05 14.13 0.33
C PRO A 238 2.34 15.64 0.18
N HIS A 239 1.99 16.25 -0.96
CA HIS A 239 2.28 17.68 -1.26
C HIS A 239 3.76 18.07 -1.22
N PHE A 240 4.65 17.14 -1.56
CA PHE A 240 6.05 17.43 -1.87
C PHE A 240 6.18 18.53 -2.93
N GLN A 241 7.26 19.30 -2.90
CA GLN A 241 7.64 20.11 -4.07
C GLN A 241 8.02 19.20 -5.26
N PRO A 242 7.85 19.65 -6.51
CA PRO A 242 8.25 18.89 -7.70
C PRO A 242 9.72 18.42 -7.61
N GLY A 243 9.98 17.19 -8.06
CA GLY A 243 11.31 16.58 -7.98
C GLY A 243 11.74 16.13 -6.57
N ARG A 244 10.82 16.03 -5.60
CA ARG A 244 11.09 15.44 -4.28
C ARG A 244 10.13 14.28 -3.98
N THR A 245 10.63 13.19 -3.38
CA THR A 245 9.91 11.89 -3.34
C THR A 245 9.92 11.15 -1.99
N THR A 246 10.72 11.59 -1.01
CA THR A 246 10.98 10.85 0.23
C THR A 246 10.78 11.71 1.49
N ILE A 247 10.21 11.10 2.53
CA ILE A 247 10.11 11.62 3.90
C ILE A 247 11.31 11.12 4.72
N VAL A 248 11.84 11.92 5.64
CA VAL A 248 12.71 11.45 6.74
C VAL A 248 11.94 11.48 8.06
N HIS A 249 12.11 10.48 8.93
CA HIS A 249 11.64 10.56 10.32
C HIS A 249 12.77 11.05 11.22
N LEU A 250 12.74 12.32 11.63
CA LEU A 250 13.72 12.89 12.57
C LEU A 250 13.28 12.61 14.01
N PHE A 251 13.45 11.35 14.41
CA PHE A 251 12.89 10.81 15.65
C PHE A 251 13.50 11.46 16.89
N GLU A 252 12.64 12.04 17.74
CA GLU A 252 12.99 12.75 18.98
C GLU A 252 13.84 14.03 18.80
N TRP A 253 13.96 14.59 17.58
CA TRP A 253 14.70 15.84 17.37
C TRP A 253 13.94 17.05 17.93
N LYS A 254 14.67 18.12 18.31
CA LYS A 254 14.05 19.39 18.73
C LYS A 254 13.67 20.26 17.54
N TRP A 255 12.67 21.12 17.69
CA TRP A 255 12.11 21.89 16.58
C TRP A 255 13.11 22.84 15.93
N ASN A 256 14.01 23.46 16.72
CA ASN A 256 15.07 24.31 16.18
C ASN A 256 16.12 23.50 15.38
N ASP A 257 16.49 22.30 15.88
CA ASP A 257 17.41 21.41 15.15
C ASP A 257 16.80 20.99 13.81
N ILE A 258 15.51 20.62 13.77
CA ILE A 258 14.78 20.28 12.53
C ILE A 258 14.67 21.48 11.59
N ALA A 259 14.40 22.69 12.11
CA ALA A 259 14.28 23.89 11.31
C ALA A 259 15.60 24.22 10.57
N ASP A 260 16.73 24.11 11.28
CA ASP A 260 18.06 24.21 10.68
C ASP A 260 18.32 23.07 9.69
N GLU A 261 17.91 21.85 10.00
CA GLU A 261 18.12 20.67 9.16
C GLU A 261 17.36 20.79 7.83
N CYS A 262 16.16 21.37 7.85
CA CYS A 262 15.39 21.72 6.66
C CYS A 262 16.15 22.64 5.72
N GLU A 263 16.77 23.70 6.24
CA GLU A 263 17.47 24.72 5.45
C GLU A 263 18.87 24.28 5.00
N GLN A 264 19.64 23.67 5.91
CA GLN A 264 21.05 23.34 5.71
C GLN A 264 21.27 22.03 4.95
N PHE A 265 20.30 21.10 4.98
CA PHE A 265 20.48 19.76 4.42
C PHE A 265 19.26 19.24 3.64
N LEU A 266 18.09 19.10 4.27
CA LEU A 266 16.95 18.42 3.64
C LEU A 266 16.42 19.15 2.40
N GLY A 267 16.43 20.49 2.42
CA GLY A 267 16.13 21.33 1.25
C GLY A 267 17.14 21.11 0.11
N PRO A 268 18.43 21.41 0.30
CA PRO A 268 19.48 21.22 -0.71
C PRO A 268 19.61 19.78 -1.25
N PHE A 269 19.48 18.77 -0.40
CA PHE A 269 19.57 17.35 -0.78
C PHE A 269 18.24 16.75 -1.28
N GLY A 270 17.17 17.55 -1.37
CA GLY A 270 15.94 17.18 -2.08
C GLY A 270 14.98 16.26 -1.31
N TYR A 271 15.02 16.25 0.02
CA TYR A 271 14.01 15.56 0.84
C TYR A 271 12.66 16.28 0.77
N GLY A 272 11.59 15.52 0.59
CA GLY A 272 10.23 16.03 0.43
C GLY A 272 9.58 16.50 1.73
N GLY A 273 9.98 15.93 2.87
CA GLY A 273 9.52 16.38 4.18
C GLY A 273 10.05 15.57 5.35
N VAL A 274 9.63 15.96 6.55
CA VAL A 274 10.01 15.42 7.85
C VAL A 274 8.76 14.89 8.56
N GLN A 275 8.76 13.63 8.97
CA GLN A 275 7.95 13.19 10.10
C GLN A 275 8.69 13.60 11.37
N ILE A 276 7.97 14.25 12.29
CA ILE A 276 8.44 14.58 13.65
C ILE A 276 7.86 13.59 14.67
N SER A 277 8.39 13.55 15.89
CA SER A 277 7.75 12.87 17.04
C SER A 277 6.52 13.66 17.55
N PRO A 278 5.62 13.05 18.38
CA PRO A 278 4.38 13.69 18.83
C PRO A 278 4.60 15.07 19.48
N PRO A 279 4.00 16.16 18.96
CA PRO A 279 4.30 17.53 19.40
C PRO A 279 3.37 18.04 20.51
N ASN A 280 2.34 17.28 20.87
CA ASN A 280 1.42 17.57 21.96
C ASN A 280 2.01 17.19 23.33
N GLU A 281 1.51 17.82 24.38
CA GLU A 281 1.89 17.54 25.77
C GLU A 281 1.68 16.06 26.12
N ASN A 282 2.70 15.50 26.76
CA ASN A 282 2.81 14.08 27.09
C ASN A 282 3.13 13.88 28.58
N GLY A 283 2.85 12.68 29.09
CA GLY A 283 3.20 12.27 30.45
C GLY A 283 4.72 12.17 30.64
N ILE A 284 5.21 12.51 31.83
CA ILE A 284 6.64 12.46 32.18
C ILE A 284 6.92 11.14 32.90
N VAL A 285 7.71 10.24 32.30
CA VAL A 285 7.92 8.89 32.86
C VAL A 285 9.24 8.78 33.62
N TRP A 286 9.14 8.56 34.92
CA TRP A 286 10.23 8.31 35.86
C TRP A 286 9.93 7.09 36.72
N GLU A 287 10.86 6.15 36.85
CA GLU A 287 10.75 5.02 37.81
C GLU A 287 9.39 4.27 37.80
N PRO A 288 8.83 3.92 36.62
CA PRO A 288 7.57 3.18 36.55
C PRO A 288 7.69 1.86 37.30
N PHE A 289 6.60 1.45 37.97
CA PHE A 289 6.60 0.38 38.96
C PHE A 289 7.20 -0.96 38.48
N TRP A 290 7.11 -1.25 37.18
CA TRP A 290 7.62 -2.47 36.55
C TRP A 290 9.11 -2.42 36.19
N ASN A 291 9.72 -1.24 36.08
CA ASN A 291 11.17 -1.10 35.87
C ASN A 291 11.71 0.25 36.37
N LYS A 292 12.35 0.25 37.53
CA LYS A 292 12.95 1.44 38.16
C LYS A 292 14.14 2.04 37.40
N ALA A 293 14.75 1.31 36.46
CA ALA A 293 15.80 1.85 35.61
C ALA A 293 15.27 2.82 34.55
N VAL A 294 13.97 2.77 34.22
CA VAL A 294 13.37 3.58 33.16
C VAL A 294 13.31 5.06 33.56
N LYS A 295 13.97 5.89 32.75
CA LYS A 295 14.09 7.35 32.96
C LYS A 295 13.89 8.07 31.62
N ARG A 296 12.81 8.85 31.50
CA ARG A 296 12.45 9.62 30.28
C ARG A 296 12.53 8.81 28.97
N PRO A 297 11.89 7.62 28.92
CA PRO A 297 11.90 6.77 27.74
C PRO A 297 11.30 7.48 26.53
N TRP A 298 11.64 7.04 25.31
CA TRP A 298 11.08 7.63 24.09
C TRP A 298 9.56 7.45 24.00
N PHE A 299 9.04 6.32 24.50
CA PHE A 299 7.60 6.02 24.46
C PHE A 299 6.75 6.91 25.38
N GLU A 300 7.35 7.76 26.22
CA GLU A 300 6.58 8.72 27.04
C GLU A 300 5.77 9.69 26.18
N ARG A 301 6.18 9.94 24.94
CA ARG A 301 5.49 10.83 23.98
C ARG A 301 4.22 10.22 23.37
N TYR A 302 4.05 8.92 23.53
CA TYR A 302 2.88 8.14 23.12
C TYR A 302 1.91 7.95 24.31
N GLN A 303 1.98 8.87 25.27
CA GLN A 303 1.07 8.97 26.41
C GLN A 303 0.57 10.42 26.54
N PRO A 304 -0.40 10.85 25.71
CA PRO A 304 -0.90 12.22 25.70
C PRO A 304 -1.51 12.65 27.04
N VAL A 305 -1.20 13.88 27.45
CA VAL A 305 -1.81 14.54 28.62
C VAL A 305 -2.68 15.71 28.18
N SER A 306 -2.29 16.45 27.14
CA SER A 306 -3.16 17.42 26.48
C SER A 306 -2.72 17.69 25.04
N TYR A 307 -3.49 18.53 24.34
CA TYR A 307 -3.16 19.01 22.99
C TYR A 307 -2.39 20.34 22.96
N LYS A 308 -1.85 20.81 24.10
CA LYS A 308 -0.89 21.93 24.15
C LYS A 308 0.40 21.55 23.42
N LEU A 309 0.99 22.46 22.65
CA LEU A 309 2.25 22.19 21.93
C LEU A 309 3.47 22.57 22.79
N PHE A 310 3.84 21.69 23.72
CA PHE A 310 5.04 21.87 24.55
C PHE A 310 5.54 20.48 24.96
N THR A 311 6.77 20.14 24.56
CA THR A 311 7.38 18.81 24.76
C THR A 311 8.89 18.94 24.98
N ARG A 312 9.60 17.83 25.19
CA ARG A 312 11.08 17.81 25.18
C ARG A 312 11.71 18.31 23.86
N SER A 313 10.95 18.37 22.75
CA SER A 313 11.41 18.96 21.48
C SER A 313 11.31 20.49 21.42
N GLY A 314 10.62 21.13 22.37
CA GLY A 314 10.46 22.59 22.40
C GLY A 314 9.00 23.06 22.55
N THR A 315 8.85 24.38 22.47
CA THR A 315 7.62 25.15 22.65
C THR A 315 6.77 25.29 21.38
N GLU A 316 5.54 25.80 21.53
CA GLU A 316 4.65 26.11 20.41
C GLU A 316 5.24 27.13 19.43
N ASN A 317 6.04 28.09 19.93
CA ASN A 317 6.66 29.10 19.07
C ASN A 317 7.77 28.48 18.21
N GLU A 318 8.62 27.65 18.81
CA GLU A 318 9.68 26.91 18.09
C GLU A 318 9.08 25.89 17.10
N PHE A 319 7.97 25.24 17.47
CA PHE A 319 7.20 24.39 16.56
C PHE A 319 6.69 25.17 15.35
N ARG A 320 6.07 26.33 15.58
CA ARG A 320 5.53 27.19 14.51
C ARG A 320 6.64 27.70 13.61
N GLU A 321 7.77 28.09 14.19
CA GLU A 321 8.93 28.59 13.45
C GLU A 321 9.61 27.48 12.62
N MET A 322 9.73 26.26 13.14
CA MET A 322 10.14 25.08 12.38
C MET A 322 9.21 24.83 11.17
N VAL A 323 7.89 24.81 11.37
CA VAL A 323 6.92 24.62 10.29
C VAL A 323 7.02 25.73 9.24
N ARG A 324 7.28 26.98 9.65
CA ARG A 324 7.52 28.12 8.75
C ARG A 324 8.80 27.95 7.94
N ARG A 325 9.94 27.77 8.62
CA ARG A 325 11.28 27.63 8.03
C ARG A 325 11.34 26.49 7.04
N CYS A 326 10.90 25.29 7.44
CA CYS A 326 10.88 24.12 6.57
C CYS A 326 10.05 24.32 5.29
N ASN A 327 8.84 24.90 5.40
CA ASN A 327 7.99 25.13 4.23
C ASN A 327 8.59 26.16 3.26
N ASN A 328 9.31 27.18 3.75
CA ASN A 328 9.98 28.16 2.88
C ASN A 328 11.02 27.50 1.97
N VAL A 329 11.76 26.50 2.47
CA VAL A 329 12.73 25.70 1.70
C VAL A 329 12.12 24.44 1.06
N GLY A 330 10.79 24.37 0.99
CA GLY A 330 10.05 23.31 0.30
C GLY A 330 10.03 21.95 1.00
N VAL A 331 10.49 21.87 2.25
CA VAL A 331 10.47 20.66 3.09
C VAL A 331 9.17 20.66 3.89
N ARG A 332 8.33 19.65 3.72
CA ARG A 332 7.04 19.55 4.43
C ARG A 332 7.21 19.01 5.85
N ILE A 333 6.33 19.40 6.78
CA ILE A 333 6.22 18.79 8.11
C ILE A 333 5.00 17.88 8.16
N TYR A 334 5.18 16.65 8.64
CA TYR A 334 4.13 15.71 8.98
C TYR A 334 4.16 15.44 10.48
N VAL A 335 3.05 15.72 11.16
CA VAL A 335 2.93 15.55 12.62
C VAL A 335 2.67 14.09 12.95
N ASP A 336 3.24 13.60 14.05
CA ASP A 336 2.78 12.35 14.64
C ASP A 336 1.58 12.60 15.57
N ALA A 337 0.41 12.10 15.20
CA ALA A 337 -0.85 12.36 15.87
C ALA A 337 -1.30 11.16 16.70
N VAL A 338 -0.96 11.20 17.99
CA VAL A 338 -1.44 10.25 19.01
C VAL A 338 -2.83 10.66 19.44
N ILE A 339 -3.86 10.04 18.85
CA ILE A 339 -5.27 10.43 19.00
C ILE A 339 -6.19 9.27 19.39
N ASN A 340 -5.67 8.04 19.54
CA ASN A 340 -6.43 6.88 20.00
C ASN A 340 -6.65 6.90 21.52
N HIS A 341 -5.63 7.29 22.28
CA HIS A 341 -5.55 7.09 23.73
C HIS A 341 -4.88 8.28 24.41
N MET A 342 -5.00 8.33 25.74
CA MET A 342 -4.25 9.24 26.62
C MET A 342 -3.17 8.45 27.39
N THR A 343 -2.76 8.88 28.58
CA THR A 343 -1.77 8.16 29.39
C THR A 343 -2.24 6.77 29.86
N GLY A 344 -1.29 5.89 30.18
CA GLY A 344 -1.53 4.59 30.82
C GLY A 344 -1.11 4.58 32.29
N HIS A 345 -0.59 3.44 32.76
CA HIS A 345 -0.21 3.21 34.16
C HIS A 345 1.08 3.92 34.61
N ILE A 346 1.12 5.25 34.48
CA ILE A 346 2.23 6.12 34.92
C ILE A 346 1.91 6.93 36.19
N GLY A 347 0.72 6.72 36.77
CA GLY A 347 0.22 7.46 37.94
C GLY A 347 -0.39 8.82 37.58
N ALA A 348 -1.04 9.45 38.57
CA ALA A 348 -1.52 10.83 38.45
C ALA A 348 -0.36 11.82 38.59
N GLY A 349 -0.43 12.96 37.89
CA GLY A 349 0.68 13.90 37.87
C GLY A 349 0.45 15.09 36.94
N HIS A 350 1.55 15.64 36.43
CA HIS A 350 1.54 16.75 35.48
C HIS A 350 2.31 16.39 34.20
N GLY A 351 1.78 16.79 33.05
CA GLY A 351 2.44 16.60 31.75
C GLY A 351 3.59 17.57 31.51
N THR A 352 4.24 17.42 30.36
CA THR A 352 5.36 18.27 29.91
C THR A 352 5.05 19.77 29.83
N ALA A 353 3.77 20.18 29.80
CA ALA A 353 3.30 21.57 29.77
C ALA A 353 2.56 21.98 31.06
N GLY A 354 2.70 21.21 32.14
CA GLY A 354 2.11 21.49 33.44
C GLY A 354 0.59 21.25 33.54
N SER A 355 -0.05 20.55 32.60
CA SER A 355 -1.45 20.14 32.78
C SER A 355 -1.56 18.97 33.75
N TYR A 356 -2.47 19.04 34.70
CA TYR A 356 -2.78 17.93 35.59
C TYR A 356 -3.53 16.81 34.85
N PHE A 357 -3.22 15.55 35.22
CA PHE A 357 -3.96 14.38 34.78
C PHE A 357 -3.98 13.27 35.83
N ASP A 358 -5.00 12.41 35.75
CA ASP A 358 -5.11 11.16 36.51
C ASP A 358 -5.64 10.04 35.58
N PRO A 359 -4.85 8.96 35.32
CA PRO A 359 -5.30 7.83 34.52
C PRO A 359 -6.13 6.80 35.31
N SER A 360 -6.14 6.87 36.65
CA SER A 360 -6.90 5.95 37.51
C SER A 360 -8.39 6.33 37.60
N VAL A 361 -8.67 7.63 37.52
CA VAL A 361 -10.01 8.19 37.30
C VAL A 361 -9.93 9.08 36.05
N PRO A 362 -10.02 8.52 34.83
CA PRO A 362 -9.55 9.14 33.57
C PRO A 362 -9.92 10.61 33.39
N LYS A 363 -9.00 11.49 33.79
CA LYS A 363 -9.18 12.94 33.91
C LYS A 363 -7.96 13.66 33.36
N TYR A 364 -8.18 14.58 32.44
CA TYR A 364 -7.12 15.30 31.72
C TYR A 364 -7.51 16.76 31.58
N ASP A 365 -7.11 17.59 32.55
CA ASP A 365 -7.60 18.98 32.67
C ASP A 365 -7.13 19.89 31.52
N GLY A 366 -6.08 19.50 30.79
CA GLY A 366 -5.53 20.28 29.68
C GLY A 366 -6.32 20.23 28.36
N VAL A 367 -7.39 19.44 28.26
CA VAL A 367 -8.18 19.24 27.01
C VAL A 367 -9.53 19.99 27.00
N PRO A 368 -10.45 19.82 27.98
CA PRO A 368 -10.47 18.80 29.04
C PRO A 368 -11.18 17.50 28.62
N TYR A 369 -10.82 16.39 29.27
CA TYR A 369 -11.53 15.10 29.25
C TYR A 369 -11.77 14.58 30.68
N GLY A 370 -12.86 13.82 30.84
CA GLY A 370 -13.26 13.08 32.05
C GLY A 370 -13.75 11.66 31.70
N PRO A 371 -14.15 10.82 32.67
CA PRO A 371 -14.39 9.38 32.46
C PRO A 371 -15.48 9.02 31.43
N GLU A 372 -16.39 9.93 31.11
CA GLU A 372 -17.37 9.84 30.01
C GLU A 372 -16.78 9.94 28.60
N HIS A 373 -15.51 10.36 28.46
CA HIS A 373 -14.80 10.52 27.19
C HIS A 373 -13.95 9.29 26.78
N PHE A 374 -14.01 8.20 27.56
CA PHE A 374 -13.23 6.99 27.37
C PHE A 374 -14.12 5.77 27.16
N ASN A 375 -13.61 4.76 26.46
CA ASN A 375 -14.31 3.50 26.29
C ASN A 375 -14.39 2.74 27.63
N LYS A 376 -15.63 2.42 28.03
CA LYS A 376 -15.96 1.79 29.33
C LYS A 376 -16.11 0.27 29.19
N GLU A 377 -16.27 -0.43 30.31
CA GLU A 377 -16.59 -1.86 30.39
C GLU A 377 -17.82 -2.29 29.56
N GLY A 378 -18.75 -1.37 29.29
CA GLY A 378 -19.89 -1.61 28.37
C GLY A 378 -19.54 -1.58 26.88
N LYS A 379 -18.29 -1.23 26.50
CA LYS A 379 -17.77 -1.17 25.13
C LYS A 379 -16.56 -2.09 24.94
N CYS A 380 -15.67 -2.17 25.92
CA CYS A 380 -14.58 -3.13 25.96
C CYS A 380 -15.09 -4.47 26.52
N PRO A 381 -15.09 -5.58 25.75
CA PRO A 381 -15.66 -6.86 26.21
C PRO A 381 -14.70 -7.73 27.04
N THR A 382 -13.50 -7.25 27.41
CA THR A 382 -12.49 -8.05 28.13
C THR A 382 -12.53 -7.84 29.64
N GLY A 383 -12.14 -8.85 30.41
CA GLY A 383 -12.17 -8.80 31.88
C GLY A 383 -11.07 -7.91 32.49
N SER A 384 -9.99 -7.66 31.76
CA SER A 384 -8.92 -6.74 32.16
C SER A 384 -9.20 -5.27 31.81
N GLY A 385 -10.05 -5.01 30.81
CA GLY A 385 -10.16 -3.71 30.14
C GLY A 385 -9.10 -3.47 29.06
N ASP A 386 -8.17 -4.40 28.85
CA ASP A 386 -7.07 -4.35 27.88
C ASP A 386 -7.35 -5.25 26.66
N ILE A 387 -6.53 -5.13 25.61
CA ILE A 387 -6.58 -6.00 24.43
C ILE A 387 -5.89 -7.34 24.73
N GLU A 388 -6.66 -8.42 24.72
CA GLU A 388 -6.27 -9.80 25.02
C GLU A 388 -6.17 -10.69 23.76
N ASP A 389 -6.99 -10.45 22.73
CA ASP A 389 -6.98 -11.18 21.45
C ASP A 389 -7.20 -10.27 20.24
N TYR A 390 -6.28 -10.35 19.28
CA TYR A 390 -6.27 -9.55 18.03
C TYR A 390 -7.20 -10.10 16.92
N ASN A 391 -7.84 -11.25 17.13
CA ASN A 391 -8.86 -11.78 16.22
C ASN A 391 -10.26 -11.23 16.53
N ASN A 392 -10.49 -10.71 17.74
CA ASN A 392 -11.71 -9.99 18.08
C ASN A 392 -11.55 -8.47 17.84
N LYS A 393 -11.92 -8.03 16.64
CA LYS A 393 -11.89 -6.61 16.22
C LYS A 393 -12.63 -5.62 17.13
N ILE A 394 -13.52 -6.09 18.03
CA ILE A 394 -14.25 -5.22 18.96
C ILE A 394 -13.32 -4.81 20.11
N GLN A 395 -12.63 -5.75 20.75
CA GLN A 395 -11.68 -5.40 21.80
C GLN A 395 -10.50 -4.62 21.25
N VAL A 396 -9.97 -4.97 20.07
CA VAL A 396 -8.83 -4.25 19.46
C VAL A 396 -9.11 -2.77 19.24
N ARG A 397 -10.39 -2.36 19.13
CA ARG A 397 -10.83 -0.98 18.87
C ARG A 397 -11.63 -0.29 19.99
N ASN A 398 -11.83 -0.98 21.12
CA ASN A 398 -12.61 -0.47 22.26
C ASN A 398 -11.92 -0.71 23.62
N CYS A 399 -10.84 -1.48 23.68
CA CYS A 399 -10.10 -1.81 24.90
C CYS A 399 -8.72 -1.17 24.88
N ARG A 400 -8.14 -0.98 26.06
CA ARG A 400 -6.84 -0.32 26.23
C ARG A 400 -5.72 -1.09 25.56
N LEU A 401 -4.99 -0.41 24.67
CA LEU A 401 -3.71 -0.90 24.17
C LEU A 401 -2.68 -0.83 25.31
N SER A 402 -2.32 -1.98 25.88
CA SER A 402 -1.31 -2.07 26.96
C SER A 402 -1.57 -1.13 28.15
N GLY A 403 -2.82 -1.02 28.61
CA GLY A 403 -3.23 -0.14 29.70
C GLY A 403 -3.33 1.36 29.37
N LEU A 404 -3.10 1.80 28.13
CA LEU A 404 -3.29 3.19 27.69
C LEU A 404 -4.78 3.55 27.67
N ALA A 405 -5.19 4.67 28.28
CA ALA A 405 -6.60 5.04 28.42
C ALA A 405 -7.26 5.34 27.06
N ASP A 406 -8.10 4.42 26.60
CA ASP A 406 -8.68 4.38 25.25
C ASP A 406 -9.86 5.36 25.08
N LEU A 407 -9.77 6.28 24.12
CA LEU A 407 -10.76 7.36 23.94
C LEU A 407 -12.03 6.86 23.25
N ASP A 408 -13.19 7.35 23.69
CA ASP A 408 -14.45 7.13 22.98
C ASP A 408 -14.50 8.02 21.73
N LEU A 409 -13.89 7.57 20.64
CA LEU A 409 -13.91 8.25 19.34
C LEU A 409 -15.31 8.29 18.69
N GLY A 410 -16.28 7.56 19.25
CA GLY A 410 -17.69 7.70 18.95
C GLY A 410 -18.31 8.97 19.54
N HIS A 411 -17.73 9.50 20.62
CA HIS A 411 -18.25 10.64 21.37
C HIS A 411 -17.90 11.98 20.70
N GLU A 412 -18.89 12.85 20.58
CA GLU A 412 -18.80 14.06 19.75
C GLU A 412 -17.82 15.11 20.29
N HIS A 413 -17.68 15.25 21.62
CA HIS A 413 -16.67 16.11 22.24
C HIS A 413 -15.23 15.63 21.95
N VAL A 414 -14.99 14.31 21.97
CA VAL A 414 -13.67 13.71 21.68
C VAL A 414 -13.28 14.01 20.23
N ARG A 415 -14.16 13.73 19.28
CA ARG A 415 -13.94 14.07 17.86
C ARG A 415 -13.65 15.56 17.67
N ASN A 416 -14.42 16.43 18.30
CA ASN A 416 -14.23 17.88 18.16
C ASN A 416 -12.92 18.37 18.79
N LYS A 417 -12.48 17.81 19.91
CA LYS A 417 -11.19 18.15 20.53
C LYS A 417 -9.99 17.65 19.72
N ILE A 418 -10.08 16.47 19.11
CA ILE A 418 -9.08 15.97 18.15
C ILE A 418 -9.04 16.85 16.89
N VAL A 419 -10.19 17.26 16.36
CA VAL A 419 -10.28 18.14 15.18
C VAL A 419 -9.74 19.54 15.49
N GLU A 420 -10.01 20.11 16.67
CA GLU A 420 -9.45 21.38 17.16
C GLU A 420 -7.91 21.33 17.16
N TYR A 421 -7.33 20.28 17.74
CA TYR A 421 -5.88 20.02 17.76
C TYR A 421 -5.28 19.91 16.35
N MET A 422 -5.85 19.06 15.49
CA MET A 422 -5.34 18.84 14.14
C MET A 422 -5.50 20.07 13.24
N ASN A 423 -6.59 20.83 13.37
CA ASN A 423 -6.79 22.07 12.60
C ASN A 423 -5.81 23.17 13.03
N LYS A 424 -5.55 23.35 14.33
CA LYS A 424 -4.52 24.29 14.81
C LYS A 424 -3.14 24.02 14.16
N LEU A 425 -2.80 22.74 13.97
CA LEU A 425 -1.55 22.34 13.29
C LEU A 425 -1.59 22.62 11.77
N ILE A 426 -2.71 22.36 11.10
CA ILE A 426 -2.90 22.70 9.68
C ILE A 426 -2.76 24.21 9.45
N ASP A 427 -3.33 25.02 10.33
CA ASP A 427 -3.31 26.48 10.26
C ASP A 427 -1.89 27.05 10.48
N PHE A 428 -1.04 26.36 11.23
CA PHE A 428 0.39 26.68 11.32
C PHE A 428 1.15 26.32 10.03
N GLY A 429 0.71 25.29 9.31
CA GLY A 429 1.20 24.93 7.97
C GLY A 429 1.76 23.51 7.83
N VAL A 430 1.40 22.58 8.72
CA VAL A 430 1.79 21.17 8.54
C VAL A 430 1.10 20.59 7.30
N ALA A 431 1.78 19.72 6.56
CA ALA A 431 1.26 19.13 5.32
C ALA A 431 0.40 17.89 5.56
N GLY A 432 0.45 17.30 6.76
CA GLY A 432 -0.26 16.07 7.08
C GLY A 432 0.18 15.40 8.38
N PHE A 433 -0.19 14.13 8.55
CA PHE A 433 -0.09 13.40 9.80
C PHE A 433 0.27 11.90 9.58
N ARG A 434 1.20 11.37 10.41
CA ARG A 434 1.10 9.97 10.86
C ARG A 434 -0.08 9.95 11.82
N VAL A 435 -0.99 9.00 11.67
CA VAL A 435 -1.99 8.71 12.70
C VAL A 435 -1.56 7.43 13.40
N ASP A 436 -1.11 7.61 14.64
CA ASP A 436 -0.63 6.57 15.56
C ASP A 436 -1.73 5.54 15.84
N ALA A 437 -1.34 4.29 16.09
CA ALA A 437 -2.24 3.22 16.56
C ALA A 437 -3.53 3.04 15.74
N ALA A 438 -3.59 3.44 14.47
CA ALA A 438 -4.85 3.52 13.70
C ALA A 438 -5.60 2.17 13.54
N LYS A 439 -4.93 1.02 13.66
CA LYS A 439 -5.57 -0.31 13.83
C LYS A 439 -6.65 -0.29 14.93
N HIS A 440 -6.36 0.41 16.02
CA HIS A 440 -7.16 0.49 17.24
C HIS A 440 -8.29 1.54 17.15
N MET A 441 -8.38 2.28 16.04
CA MET A 441 -9.48 3.23 15.80
C MET A 441 -10.43 2.67 14.74
N TRP A 442 -11.73 2.91 14.90
CA TRP A 442 -12.71 2.52 13.88
C TRP A 442 -12.57 3.38 12.62
N PRO A 443 -12.56 2.77 11.42
CA PRO A 443 -12.53 3.51 10.14
C PRO A 443 -13.64 4.56 9.99
N ALA A 444 -14.80 4.34 10.62
CA ALA A 444 -15.91 5.29 10.64
C ALA A 444 -15.59 6.56 11.46
N ASP A 445 -14.95 6.41 12.62
CA ASP A 445 -14.58 7.53 13.48
C ASP A 445 -13.43 8.33 12.89
N LEU A 446 -12.42 7.65 12.33
CA LEU A 446 -11.36 8.30 11.54
C LEU A 446 -11.93 9.06 10.34
N THR A 447 -12.88 8.49 9.61
CA THR A 447 -13.59 9.18 8.51
C THR A 447 -14.35 10.41 9.02
N ALA A 448 -15.00 10.33 10.19
CA ALA A 448 -15.70 11.45 10.80
C ALA A 448 -14.76 12.58 11.24
N ILE A 449 -13.58 12.24 11.77
CA ILE A 449 -12.52 13.22 12.15
C ILE A 449 -11.91 13.85 10.89
N TYR A 450 -11.41 13.05 9.95
CA TYR A 450 -10.72 13.56 8.75
C TYR A 450 -11.65 14.36 7.84
N GLY A 451 -12.95 14.04 7.82
CA GLY A 451 -13.97 14.80 7.10
C GLY A 451 -14.19 16.22 7.64
N ARG A 452 -13.82 16.49 8.90
CA ARG A 452 -13.93 17.81 9.57
C ARG A 452 -12.63 18.62 9.57
N LEU A 453 -11.51 18.04 9.11
CA LEU A 453 -10.24 18.76 9.05
C LEU A 453 -10.31 19.93 8.05
N ASN A 454 -9.51 20.97 8.31
CA ASN A 454 -9.29 22.09 7.40
C ASN A 454 -8.63 21.62 6.09
N ASN A 455 -8.74 22.44 5.04
CA ASN A 455 -7.84 22.33 3.90
C ASN A 455 -6.47 22.88 4.30
N LEU A 456 -5.41 22.40 3.65
CA LEU A 456 -4.05 22.92 3.86
C LEU A 456 -3.96 24.41 3.50
N LYS A 457 -3.07 25.09 4.22
CA LYS A 457 -2.81 26.53 4.13
C LYS A 457 -2.53 26.99 2.69
N GLU A 458 -3.49 27.71 2.11
CA GLU A 458 -3.51 27.99 0.66
C GLU A 458 -2.25 28.68 0.13
N VAL A 459 -1.70 29.65 0.87
CA VAL A 459 -0.44 30.35 0.51
C VAL A 459 0.79 29.43 0.42
N THR A 460 0.74 28.22 1.01
CA THR A 460 1.85 27.25 1.04
C THR A 460 1.62 26.03 0.14
N PHE A 461 0.35 25.67 -0.11
CA PHE A 461 -0.05 24.41 -0.78
C PHE A 461 -0.97 24.59 -2.00
N GLY A 462 -1.53 25.78 -2.20
CA GLY A 462 -2.59 26.07 -3.16
C GLY A 462 -3.99 25.69 -2.65
N ALA A 463 -5.02 26.20 -3.34
CA ALA A 463 -6.41 26.06 -2.92
C ALA A 463 -6.88 24.59 -2.85
N GLY A 464 -7.71 24.28 -1.85
CA GLY A 464 -8.49 23.04 -1.78
C GLY A 464 -7.72 21.74 -1.50
N LYS A 465 -6.43 21.80 -1.16
CA LYS A 465 -5.64 20.61 -0.79
C LYS A 465 -6.08 20.06 0.57
N ARG A 466 -6.15 18.73 0.72
CA ARG A 466 -6.37 18.05 2.01
C ARG A 466 -5.04 17.64 2.65
N PRO A 467 -4.92 17.62 3.99
CA PRO A 467 -3.72 17.13 4.66
C PRO A 467 -3.41 15.69 4.26
N PHE A 468 -2.13 15.37 4.04
CA PHE A 468 -1.67 14.00 3.86
C PHE A 468 -1.99 13.18 5.11
N ILE A 469 -2.59 12.00 4.96
CA ILE A 469 -2.85 11.08 6.08
C ILE A 469 -2.21 9.74 5.75
N TYR A 470 -1.35 9.27 6.64
CA TYR A 470 -0.85 7.90 6.61
C TYR A 470 -1.03 7.24 7.98
N GLN A 471 -1.76 6.13 7.97
CA GLN A 471 -2.34 5.50 9.16
C GLN A 471 -1.48 4.32 9.59
N GLU A 472 -1.21 4.22 10.88
CA GLU A 472 -0.50 3.07 11.41
C GLU A 472 -1.42 1.86 11.56
N VAL A 473 -1.28 0.92 10.62
CA VAL A 473 -2.01 -0.34 10.65
C VAL A 473 -0.99 -1.47 10.49
N ILE A 474 -0.61 -2.09 11.61
CA ILE A 474 0.27 -3.26 11.64
C ILE A 474 -0.52 -4.49 11.14
N ASP A 475 -0.61 -4.65 9.82
CA ASP A 475 -1.24 -5.80 9.16
C ASP A 475 -0.16 -6.68 8.52
N LEU A 476 0.27 -7.71 9.24
CA LEU A 476 1.19 -8.74 8.73
C LEU A 476 0.44 -9.96 8.14
N GLY A 477 -0.90 -9.91 8.07
CA GLY A 477 -1.75 -11.10 7.94
C GLY A 477 -2.09 -11.72 9.31
N GLY A 478 -2.79 -12.86 9.31
CA GLY A 478 -3.15 -13.62 10.52
C GLY A 478 -4.31 -13.04 11.36
N GLU A 479 -4.29 -11.73 11.64
CA GLU A 479 -5.29 -11.06 12.49
C GLU A 479 -6.62 -10.76 11.77
N ALA A 480 -7.66 -10.34 12.52
CA ALA A 480 -8.98 -10.02 11.96
C ALA A 480 -9.11 -8.63 11.32
N ILE A 481 -8.34 -7.63 11.78
CA ILE A 481 -8.35 -6.28 11.18
C ILE A 481 -7.45 -6.27 9.94
N LYS A 482 -7.84 -5.52 8.92
CA LYS A 482 -7.11 -5.44 7.63
C LYS A 482 -6.78 -4.01 7.26
N SER A 483 -5.60 -3.84 6.66
CA SER A 483 -5.14 -2.57 6.08
C SER A 483 -6.14 -1.99 5.05
N ASP A 484 -6.85 -2.85 4.32
CA ASP A 484 -7.90 -2.48 3.36
C ASP A 484 -9.06 -1.67 3.97
N GLU A 485 -9.33 -1.78 5.27
CA GLU A 485 -10.38 -1.00 5.94
C GLU A 485 -10.09 0.51 5.97
N TYR A 486 -8.81 0.90 5.79
CA TYR A 486 -8.31 2.26 6.03
C TYR A 486 -7.88 2.99 4.74
N VAL A 487 -7.67 2.28 3.63
CA VAL A 487 -7.12 2.86 2.40
C VAL A 487 -8.10 3.75 1.63
N GLY A 488 -9.39 3.74 1.98
CA GLY A 488 -10.42 4.55 1.33
C GLY A 488 -10.33 6.06 1.62
N PHE A 489 -9.64 6.45 2.69
CA PHE A 489 -9.61 7.83 3.20
C PHE A 489 -8.22 8.30 3.67
N GLY A 490 -7.18 7.51 3.43
CA GLY A 490 -5.77 7.87 3.63
C GLY A 490 -4.84 6.76 3.14
N ARG A 491 -3.53 6.94 3.28
CA ARG A 491 -2.54 5.88 3.12
C ARG A 491 -2.43 5.02 4.40
N VAL A 492 -1.73 3.90 4.31
CA VAL A 492 -1.39 3.01 5.42
C VAL A 492 0.11 2.68 5.42
N THR A 493 0.66 2.42 6.61
CA THR A 493 2.02 1.90 6.82
C THR A 493 2.15 0.45 6.34
N GLU A 494 2.98 0.19 5.33
CA GLU A 494 3.18 -1.18 4.84
C GLU A 494 4.30 -1.90 5.62
N PHE A 495 3.98 -2.44 6.80
CA PHE A 495 4.95 -3.15 7.65
C PHE A 495 5.48 -4.45 7.02
N LYS A 496 4.75 -5.07 6.06
CA LYS A 496 5.28 -6.23 5.33
C LYS A 496 6.49 -5.84 4.48
N TYR A 497 6.65 -4.58 4.11
CA TYR A 497 7.76 -4.08 3.29
C TYR A 497 9.11 -4.30 3.97
N GLY A 498 9.31 -3.70 5.14
CA GLY A 498 10.54 -3.80 5.92
C GLY A 498 10.85 -5.23 6.36
N MET A 499 9.82 -5.97 6.83
CA MET A 499 9.95 -7.36 7.25
C MET A 499 10.42 -8.28 6.11
N ASN A 500 9.80 -8.21 4.93
CA ASN A 500 10.17 -9.09 3.82
C ASN A 500 11.49 -8.67 3.16
N LEU A 501 11.75 -7.38 2.99
CA LEU A 501 13.03 -6.90 2.47
C LEU A 501 14.19 -7.26 3.43
N GLY A 502 13.96 -7.15 4.74
CA GLY A 502 14.88 -7.59 5.78
C GLY A 502 15.18 -9.08 5.71
N ASN A 503 14.14 -9.93 5.62
CA ASN A 503 14.30 -11.38 5.42
C ASN A 503 15.09 -11.72 4.15
N VAL A 504 14.83 -11.04 3.03
CA VAL A 504 15.54 -11.24 1.76
C VAL A 504 17.01 -10.83 1.86
N ILE A 505 17.32 -9.67 2.44
CA ILE A 505 18.70 -9.18 2.57
C ILE A 505 19.49 -10.04 3.58
N ARG A 506 18.86 -10.49 4.67
CA ARG A 506 19.46 -11.44 5.63
C ARG A 506 19.59 -12.86 5.06
N LYS A 507 18.89 -13.19 3.97
CA LYS A 507 18.75 -14.53 3.37
C LYS A 507 18.07 -15.55 4.31
N ASN A 508 17.20 -15.06 5.19
CA ASN A 508 16.38 -15.87 6.10
C ASN A 508 15.48 -16.81 5.30
N ASN A 509 15.23 -18.03 5.79
CA ASN A 509 14.28 -18.98 5.20
C ASN A 509 14.47 -19.23 3.68
N ASN A 510 15.74 -19.27 3.22
CA ASN A 510 16.12 -19.40 1.80
C ASN A 510 15.59 -18.29 0.87
N GLN A 511 15.25 -17.13 1.41
CA GLN A 511 14.93 -15.92 0.64
C GLN A 511 16.17 -15.40 -0.10
N LYS A 512 15.95 -14.82 -1.29
CA LYS A 512 17.00 -14.42 -2.23
C LYS A 512 16.64 -13.12 -2.95
N LEU A 513 17.64 -12.30 -3.29
CA LEU A 513 17.38 -11.01 -3.96
C LEU A 513 16.62 -11.16 -5.29
N LYS A 514 16.81 -12.27 -6.03
CA LYS A 514 16.05 -12.53 -7.27
C LYS A 514 14.52 -12.46 -7.11
N TYR A 515 13.99 -12.79 -5.93
CA TYR A 515 12.54 -12.82 -5.71
C TYR A 515 11.95 -11.39 -5.62
N LEU A 516 12.77 -10.35 -5.48
CA LEU A 516 12.31 -8.96 -5.48
C LEU A 516 11.82 -8.47 -6.86
N ARG A 517 11.93 -9.29 -7.91
CA ARG A 517 11.50 -8.97 -9.29
C ARG A 517 10.03 -8.50 -9.40
N ASN A 518 9.17 -8.88 -8.46
CA ASN A 518 7.76 -8.49 -8.37
C ASN A 518 7.39 -7.83 -7.02
N PHE A 519 8.37 -7.26 -6.30
CA PHE A 519 8.18 -6.71 -4.95
C PHE A 519 7.14 -5.58 -4.91
N GLY A 520 6.28 -5.57 -3.88
CA GLY A 520 5.07 -4.73 -3.83
C GLY A 520 3.80 -5.58 -3.84
N GLU A 521 2.80 -5.21 -4.65
CA GLU A 521 1.51 -5.92 -4.75
C GLU A 521 1.66 -7.43 -5.01
N GLY A 522 2.70 -7.84 -5.74
CA GLY A 522 3.03 -9.25 -6.01
C GLY A 522 3.47 -10.07 -4.79
N TRP A 523 3.66 -9.42 -3.64
CA TRP A 523 4.01 -10.01 -2.33
C TRP A 523 2.84 -9.88 -1.31
N ALA A 524 1.61 -9.68 -1.78
CA ALA A 524 0.42 -9.43 -0.96
C ALA A 524 0.55 -8.20 -0.03
N PHE A 525 1.27 -7.19 -0.52
CA PHE A 525 1.27 -5.85 0.06
C PHE A 525 0.08 -5.05 -0.49
N GLN A 526 -0.21 -3.92 0.15
CA GLN A 526 -1.13 -2.91 -0.35
C GLN A 526 -0.74 -2.36 -1.74
N SER A 527 -1.65 -1.63 -2.38
CA SER A 527 -1.28 -0.92 -3.61
C SER A 527 -0.28 0.21 -3.32
N GLY A 528 0.68 0.42 -4.22
CA GLY A 528 1.69 1.49 -4.09
C GLY A 528 1.10 2.91 -3.96
N ASN A 529 -0.15 3.11 -4.40
CA ASN A 529 -0.89 4.37 -4.24
C ASN A 529 -1.50 4.53 -2.84
N ASN A 530 -1.62 3.44 -2.07
CA ASN A 530 -2.13 3.42 -0.70
C ASN A 530 -1.01 3.29 0.34
N ALA A 531 0.20 2.87 -0.06
CA ALA A 531 1.27 2.52 0.86
C ALA A 531 2.21 3.69 1.22
N LEU A 532 2.65 3.70 2.48
CA LEU A 532 3.84 4.36 3.01
C LEU A 532 4.84 3.25 3.38
N ALA A 533 5.99 3.20 2.70
CA ALA A 533 7.00 2.15 2.81
C ALA A 533 8.27 2.63 3.54
N PHE A 534 8.87 1.74 4.33
CA PHE A 534 10.08 1.98 5.12
C PHE A 534 10.82 0.64 5.36
N VAL A 535 12.11 0.72 5.71
CA VAL A 535 12.90 -0.46 6.13
C VAL A 535 12.67 -0.76 7.62
N ASP A 536 12.76 0.27 8.45
CA ASP A 536 12.45 0.27 9.88
C ASP A 536 11.61 1.50 10.29
N ASN A 537 11.07 1.46 11.50
CA ASN A 537 10.49 2.60 12.20
C ASN A 537 11.06 2.69 13.62
N HIS A 538 10.56 3.63 14.44
CA HIS A 538 11.09 3.86 15.78
C HIS A 538 10.87 2.67 16.74
N ASP A 539 9.76 1.94 16.60
CA ASP A 539 9.46 0.75 17.40
C ASP A 539 10.31 -0.45 16.95
N ASN A 540 10.24 -0.82 15.67
CA ASN A 540 10.78 -2.10 15.23
C ASN A 540 12.30 -2.13 15.06
N GLN A 541 12.95 -0.96 15.05
CA GLN A 541 14.41 -0.88 15.25
C GLN A 541 14.85 -1.23 16.68
N ARG A 542 13.91 -1.27 17.63
CA ARG A 542 14.05 -1.77 19.02
C ARG A 542 13.33 -3.12 19.18
N GLY A 543 12.97 -3.78 18.08
CA GLY A 543 12.20 -5.02 18.09
C GLY A 543 10.77 -4.91 18.62
N HIS A 544 10.26 -3.70 18.90
CA HIS A 544 8.87 -3.47 19.27
C HIS A 544 7.96 -3.54 18.04
N GLY A 545 6.71 -3.95 18.20
CA GLY A 545 5.77 -4.05 17.09
C GLY A 545 6.17 -5.07 16.02
N ALA A 546 6.20 -4.65 14.75
CA ALA A 546 6.12 -5.54 13.61
C ALA A 546 7.49 -6.03 13.07
N GLY A 547 7.60 -7.35 12.86
CA GLY A 547 8.71 -8.01 12.16
C GLY A 547 9.86 -8.49 13.06
N GLY A 548 10.14 -7.77 14.16
CA GLY A 548 11.11 -8.16 15.19
C GLY A 548 12.59 -8.21 14.75
N TYR A 549 13.48 -8.40 15.72
CA TYR A 549 14.94 -8.39 15.55
C TYR A 549 15.48 -9.33 14.45
N GLY A 550 14.83 -10.48 14.25
CA GLY A 550 15.28 -11.49 13.30
C GLY A 550 15.14 -11.10 11.82
N SER A 551 14.24 -10.16 11.49
CA SER A 551 13.98 -9.73 10.11
C SER A 551 14.39 -8.28 9.86
N ILE A 552 13.92 -7.33 10.68
CA ILE A 552 14.08 -5.89 10.47
C ILE A 552 15.56 -5.50 10.42
N LEU A 553 15.93 -4.60 9.53
CA LEU A 553 17.27 -4.05 9.39
C LEU A 553 17.31 -2.62 9.89
N THR A 554 18.34 -2.28 10.64
CA THR A 554 18.53 -0.95 11.25
C THR A 554 19.96 -0.46 11.02
N HIS A 555 20.27 0.78 11.41
CA HIS A 555 21.64 1.30 11.37
C HIS A 555 22.68 0.40 12.07
N ARG A 556 22.27 -0.43 13.04
CA ARG A 556 23.13 -1.40 13.75
C ARG A 556 23.69 -2.48 12.82
N GLN A 557 23.05 -2.74 11.68
CA GLN A 557 23.57 -3.58 10.60
C GLN A 557 23.81 -2.74 9.33
N SER A 558 24.52 -1.62 9.50
CA SER A 558 24.73 -0.55 8.51
C SER A 558 24.94 -1.02 7.06
N ARG A 559 25.78 -2.03 6.80
CA ARG A 559 26.01 -2.59 5.46
C ARG A 559 24.75 -3.20 4.82
N MET A 560 24.01 -4.01 5.58
CA MET A 560 22.75 -4.60 5.11
C MET A 560 21.63 -3.55 5.02
N TYR A 561 21.59 -2.63 5.97
CA TYR A 561 20.62 -1.52 5.99
C TYR A 561 20.81 -0.58 4.79
N LYS A 562 22.05 -0.20 4.45
CA LYS A 562 22.36 0.59 3.25
C LYS A 562 21.87 -0.10 1.96
N MET A 563 22.06 -1.42 1.81
CA MET A 563 21.50 -2.18 0.68
C MET A 563 19.96 -2.15 0.65
N ALA A 564 19.30 -2.34 1.80
CA ALA A 564 17.83 -2.32 1.89
C ALA A 564 17.25 -0.94 1.57
N VAL A 565 17.85 0.14 2.10
CA VAL A 565 17.43 1.52 1.83
C VAL A 565 17.71 1.92 0.38
N ALA A 566 18.85 1.52 -0.20
CA ALA A 566 19.15 1.75 -1.61
C ALA A 566 18.14 1.04 -2.53
N PHE A 567 17.83 -0.24 -2.26
CA PHE A 567 16.78 -0.96 -3.00
C PHE A 567 15.42 -0.24 -2.87
N MET A 568 15.02 0.13 -1.65
CA MET A 568 13.75 0.82 -1.40
C MET A 568 13.64 2.13 -2.17
N LEU A 569 14.68 2.95 -2.18
CA LEU A 569 14.68 4.23 -2.87
C LEU A 569 14.73 4.06 -4.39
N ALA A 570 15.41 3.02 -4.89
CA ALA A 570 15.43 2.67 -6.31
C ALA A 570 14.10 2.05 -6.81
N TRP A 571 13.33 1.37 -5.98
CA TRP A 571 12.11 0.64 -6.37
C TRP A 571 10.86 1.55 -6.41
N PRO A 572 9.98 1.50 -7.44
CA PRO A 572 8.89 2.47 -7.62
C PRO A 572 7.72 2.37 -6.61
N TYR A 573 7.76 1.46 -5.65
CA TYR A 573 6.66 1.23 -4.71
C TYR A 573 6.57 2.32 -3.64
N GLY A 574 5.34 2.79 -3.36
CA GLY A 574 4.98 3.60 -2.20
C GLY A 574 5.52 5.03 -2.16
N VAL A 575 5.00 5.81 -1.21
CA VAL A 575 5.76 6.94 -0.64
C VAL A 575 6.82 6.34 0.28
N THR A 576 8.07 6.78 0.17
CA THR A 576 9.19 6.26 0.96
C THR A 576 9.46 7.11 2.20
N ARG A 577 9.65 6.46 3.35
CA ARG A 577 10.14 7.09 4.59
C ARG A 577 11.48 6.46 4.99
N VAL A 578 12.51 7.31 5.08
CA VAL A 578 13.83 6.98 5.64
C VAL A 578 13.79 7.23 7.15
N MET A 579 14.28 6.30 7.96
CA MET A 579 14.44 6.51 9.40
C MET A 579 15.68 7.36 9.69
N SER A 580 15.65 8.17 10.75
CA SER A 580 16.82 8.85 11.29
C SER A 580 16.79 8.77 12.81
N SER A 581 17.81 8.14 13.38
CA SER A 581 17.79 7.60 14.73
C SER A 581 18.78 8.30 15.66
N PHE A 582 18.71 7.91 16.94
CA PHE A 582 19.80 8.06 17.90
C PHE A 582 20.31 6.69 18.33
N SER A 583 21.55 6.64 18.82
CA SER A 583 22.18 5.43 19.37
C SER A 583 21.83 5.27 20.85
N TRP A 584 21.54 4.04 21.27
CA TRP A 584 21.42 3.65 22.68
C TRP A 584 22.25 2.39 22.96
N THR A 585 22.64 2.18 24.22
CA THR A 585 23.35 0.96 24.64
C THR A 585 22.38 -0.20 24.71
N GLU A 586 22.42 -1.06 23.70
CA GLU A 586 21.60 -2.27 23.58
C GLU A 586 22.13 -3.38 24.51
N HIS A 587 21.24 -4.05 25.23
CA HIS A 587 21.52 -5.09 26.21
C HIS A 587 20.55 -6.27 26.01
N ILE A 588 20.89 -7.16 25.07
CA ILE A 588 20.04 -8.30 24.73
C ILE A 588 20.00 -9.35 25.85
N VAL A 589 18.84 -9.50 26.47
CA VAL A 589 18.53 -10.55 27.46
C VAL A 589 17.39 -11.40 26.90
N ASN A 590 17.59 -12.72 26.81
CA ASN A 590 16.59 -13.67 26.29
C ASN A 590 15.98 -13.29 24.93
N GLY A 591 16.76 -12.65 24.05
CA GLY A 591 16.33 -12.23 22.71
C GLY A 591 15.56 -10.91 22.62
N LYS A 592 15.51 -10.12 23.71
CA LYS A 592 14.96 -8.75 23.74
C LYS A 592 15.98 -7.77 24.33
N ASP A 593 16.00 -6.53 23.86
CA ASP A 593 16.83 -5.48 24.47
C ASP A 593 16.21 -4.98 25.78
N ALA A 594 16.87 -5.20 26.92
CA ALA A 594 16.43 -4.68 28.22
C ALA A 594 16.54 -3.14 28.34
N ASN A 595 17.17 -2.50 27.35
CA ASN A 595 17.35 -1.06 27.20
C ASN A 595 16.56 -0.46 26.01
N ASP A 596 15.62 -1.21 25.43
CA ASP A 596 14.71 -0.78 24.37
C ASP A 596 13.99 0.56 24.65
N TRP A 597 13.71 0.83 25.91
CA TRP A 597 13.07 2.03 26.43
C TRP A 597 13.90 3.31 26.31
N ILE A 598 15.23 3.23 26.15
CA ILE A 598 16.12 4.40 26.28
C ILE A 598 15.71 5.55 25.35
N GLY A 599 15.53 6.73 25.96
CA GLY A 599 15.18 7.97 25.28
C GLY A 599 16.32 8.61 24.49
N PRO A 600 16.04 9.73 23.81
CA PRO A 600 17.01 10.47 23.00
C PRO A 600 18.22 10.98 23.78
N PRO A 601 19.35 11.29 23.11
CA PRO A 601 20.56 11.79 23.75
C PRO A 601 20.27 13.06 24.55
N HIS A 602 20.63 13.04 25.83
CA HIS A 602 20.19 14.07 26.78
C HIS A 602 21.31 14.59 27.69
N ASP A 603 21.06 15.73 28.34
CA ASP A 603 21.92 16.31 29.40
C ASP A 603 21.65 15.65 30.77
N GLY A 604 22.31 16.13 31.84
CA GLY A 604 22.10 15.61 33.20
C GLY A 604 20.69 15.84 33.77
N ASN A 605 19.91 16.75 33.18
CA ASN A 605 18.52 17.06 33.54
C ASN A 605 17.51 16.35 32.63
N TYR A 606 17.97 15.48 31.73
CA TYR A 606 17.20 14.77 30.70
C TYR A 606 16.54 15.68 29.63
N ASN A 607 17.07 16.90 29.43
CA ASN A 607 16.75 17.73 28.26
C ASN A 607 17.44 17.16 27.01
N ILE A 608 16.77 17.21 25.86
CA ILE A 608 17.32 16.67 24.61
C ILE A 608 18.51 17.53 24.13
N LYS A 609 19.64 16.87 23.85
CA LYS A 609 20.83 17.51 23.27
C LYS A 609 20.53 17.98 21.85
N SER A 610 21.04 19.15 21.48
CA SER A 610 20.98 19.61 20.08
C SER A 610 21.75 18.66 19.16
N VAL A 611 21.44 18.67 17.87
CA VAL A 611 22.12 17.80 16.91
C VAL A 611 23.43 18.43 16.50
N LYS A 612 24.52 17.92 17.06
CA LYS A 612 25.87 18.26 16.64
C LYS A 612 26.10 17.77 15.21
N ARG A 613 26.32 18.71 14.28
CA ARG A 613 26.68 18.45 12.89
C ARG A 613 28.20 18.51 12.73
N ASN A 614 28.80 17.47 12.13
CA ASN A 614 30.23 17.38 11.91
C ASN A 614 30.62 17.89 10.49
N PRO A 615 31.88 18.31 10.25
CA PRO A 615 32.31 18.83 8.94
C PRO A 615 32.26 17.81 7.79
N ASP A 616 32.26 16.51 8.11
CA ASP A 616 32.14 15.39 7.15
C ASP A 616 30.67 15.03 6.82
N LEU A 617 29.74 15.92 7.15
CA LEU A 617 28.27 15.78 7.08
C LEU A 617 27.65 14.79 8.09
N THR A 618 28.44 14.06 8.88
CA THR A 618 27.89 13.16 9.92
C THR A 618 27.32 13.94 11.12
N CYS A 619 26.75 13.22 12.08
CA CYS A 619 26.27 13.78 13.34
C CYS A 619 27.09 13.24 14.53
N GLY A 620 27.11 14.01 15.61
CA GLY A 620 27.75 13.65 16.87
C GLY A 620 26.75 13.44 18.02
N ASP A 621 27.32 13.33 19.23
CA ASP A 621 26.62 13.37 20.52
C ASP A 621 25.45 12.36 20.69
N GLY A 622 25.50 11.25 19.93
CA GLY A 622 24.53 10.15 19.99
C GLY A 622 23.49 10.13 18.87
N TRP A 623 23.52 11.09 17.94
CA TRP A 623 22.63 11.10 16.77
C TRP A 623 23.24 10.31 15.61
N VAL A 624 22.50 9.36 15.04
CA VAL A 624 23.00 8.43 13.99
C VAL A 624 22.93 9.05 12.60
N CYS A 625 21.88 9.83 12.34
CA CYS A 625 21.68 10.58 11.10
C CYS A 625 21.84 9.73 9.82
N GLU A 626 21.14 8.61 9.72
CA GLU A 626 21.13 7.73 8.54
C GLU A 626 20.80 8.50 7.25
N HIS A 627 19.93 9.51 7.34
CA HIS A 627 19.57 10.41 6.24
C HIS A 627 20.76 11.24 5.68
N ARG A 628 21.85 11.38 6.45
CA ARG A 628 23.12 12.04 6.07
C ARG A 628 24.19 11.07 5.57
N TRP A 629 23.96 9.76 5.62
CA TRP A 629 24.89 8.80 5.03
C TRP A 629 24.88 8.96 3.51
N ARG A 630 26.06 9.04 2.87
CA ARG A 630 26.20 9.29 1.42
C ARG A 630 25.35 8.36 0.56
N GLN A 631 25.41 7.08 0.89
CA GLN A 631 24.67 6.00 0.24
C GLN A 631 23.14 6.15 0.35
N ILE A 632 22.65 6.93 1.32
CA ILE A 632 21.23 7.17 1.56
C ILE A 632 20.80 8.50 0.92
N PHE A 633 21.50 9.62 1.15
CA PHE A 633 21.12 10.89 0.53
C PHE A 633 21.25 10.85 -1.01
N ASN A 634 22.28 10.18 -1.55
CA ASN A 634 22.41 10.02 -2.99
C ASN A 634 21.33 9.08 -3.57
N MET A 635 20.82 8.14 -2.79
CA MET A 635 19.69 7.31 -3.23
C MET A 635 18.34 8.02 -3.11
N VAL A 636 18.20 9.01 -2.22
CA VAL A 636 17.07 9.96 -2.25
C VAL A 636 17.15 10.82 -3.50
N LYS A 637 18.34 11.32 -3.86
CA LYS A 637 18.57 12.01 -5.15
C LYS A 637 18.31 11.09 -6.35
N PHE A 638 18.72 9.82 -6.33
CA PHE A 638 18.37 8.82 -7.34
C PHE A 638 16.85 8.70 -7.51
N ARG A 639 16.09 8.53 -6.40
CA ARG A 639 14.63 8.43 -6.45
C ARG A 639 13.99 9.69 -7.04
N ASN A 640 14.50 10.86 -6.69
CA ASN A 640 14.07 12.14 -7.25
C ASN A 640 14.32 12.25 -8.77
N VAL A 641 15.48 11.77 -9.25
CA VAL A 641 15.86 11.78 -10.68
C VAL A 641 15.00 10.83 -11.50
N VAL A 642 14.75 9.62 -11.00
CA VAL A 642 13.98 8.59 -11.75
C VAL A 642 12.46 8.73 -11.60
N GLY A 643 12.01 9.41 -10.53
CA GLY A 643 10.59 9.66 -10.25
C GLY A 643 9.75 8.39 -10.25
N PHE A 644 8.68 8.39 -11.06
CA PHE A 644 7.70 7.31 -11.17
C PHE A 644 7.95 6.34 -12.34
N ASP A 645 9.10 6.40 -13.01
CA ASP A 645 9.39 5.54 -14.17
C ASP A 645 9.30 4.05 -13.82
N GLY A 646 8.84 3.21 -14.75
CA GLY A 646 8.76 1.77 -14.54
C GLY A 646 10.12 1.10 -14.32
N VAL A 647 10.12 -0.06 -13.66
CA VAL A 647 11.30 -0.95 -13.63
C VAL A 647 11.48 -1.57 -15.01
N ALA A 648 12.69 -1.46 -15.55
CA ALA A 648 13.09 -2.02 -16.84
C ALA A 648 14.46 -2.71 -16.72
N ASN A 649 14.84 -3.52 -17.70
CA ASN A 649 16.15 -4.19 -17.76
C ASN A 649 16.50 -4.99 -16.48
N TRP A 650 15.51 -5.66 -15.87
CA TRP A 650 15.76 -6.53 -14.72
C TRP A 650 16.64 -7.72 -15.12
N TRP A 651 17.70 -7.93 -14.36
CA TRP A 651 18.61 -9.08 -14.40
C TRP A 651 18.81 -9.65 -13.00
N ASP A 652 18.92 -10.97 -12.89
CA ASP A 652 19.36 -11.67 -11.68
C ASP A 652 20.22 -12.90 -12.04
N ASN A 653 21.10 -13.33 -11.13
CA ASN A 653 21.98 -14.50 -11.30
C ASN A 653 21.36 -15.82 -10.83
N ASP A 654 20.02 -15.93 -10.79
CA ASP A 654 19.28 -17.00 -10.10
C ASP A 654 19.58 -17.12 -8.58
N ASN A 655 20.27 -16.12 -7.98
CA ASN A 655 20.64 -16.11 -6.57
C ASN A 655 20.57 -14.70 -5.91
N ASN A 656 21.69 -14.14 -5.44
CA ASN A 656 21.75 -12.86 -4.73
C ASN A 656 22.59 -11.78 -5.43
N GLN A 657 22.69 -11.83 -6.75
CA GLN A 657 23.08 -10.68 -7.56
C GLN A 657 21.87 -10.25 -8.38
N ILE A 658 21.49 -8.97 -8.27
CA ILE A 658 20.40 -8.37 -9.06
C ILE A 658 20.84 -7.03 -9.65
N ALA A 659 20.22 -6.66 -10.76
CA ALA A 659 20.33 -5.33 -11.33
C ALA A 659 19.03 -4.93 -12.04
N PHE A 660 18.72 -3.63 -12.05
CA PHE A 660 17.62 -3.09 -12.83
C PHE A 660 17.79 -1.61 -13.12
N SER A 661 17.05 -1.13 -14.11
CA SER A 661 16.92 0.28 -14.48
C SER A 661 15.54 0.83 -14.11
N ARG A 662 15.45 2.15 -13.99
CA ARG A 662 14.21 2.93 -13.86
C ARG A 662 14.11 3.82 -15.08
N GLY A 663 13.27 3.41 -16.03
CA GLY A 663 13.22 3.98 -17.37
C GLY A 663 14.61 4.02 -18.03
N ASN A 664 14.96 5.19 -18.56
CA ASN A 664 16.30 5.53 -19.06
C ASN A 664 17.03 6.53 -18.16
N LYS A 665 16.62 6.67 -16.89
CA LYS A 665 17.07 7.73 -15.98
C LYS A 665 18.03 7.27 -14.89
N GLY A 666 17.94 6.01 -14.45
CA GLY A 666 18.84 5.45 -13.43
C GLY A 666 18.95 3.94 -13.50
N PHE A 667 20.07 3.40 -13.03
CA PHE A 667 20.40 1.97 -12.98
C PHE A 667 21.09 1.64 -11.64
N ILE A 668 20.74 0.49 -11.07
CA ILE A 668 21.28 -0.02 -9.81
C ILE A 668 21.66 -1.49 -9.96
N ALA A 669 22.75 -1.91 -9.32
CA ALA A 669 23.12 -3.32 -9.18
C ALA A 669 23.54 -3.60 -7.72
N ILE A 670 23.13 -4.74 -7.18
CA ILE A 670 23.36 -5.16 -5.78
C ILE A 670 23.90 -6.59 -5.78
N ASN A 671 24.98 -6.82 -5.03
CA ASN A 671 25.58 -8.13 -4.80
C ASN A 671 25.52 -8.48 -3.30
N ASN A 672 24.78 -9.54 -2.96
CA ASN A 672 24.71 -10.12 -1.62
C ASN A 672 25.06 -11.62 -1.65
N ASP A 673 25.80 -12.07 -2.67
CA ASP A 673 26.40 -13.39 -2.76
C ASP A 673 27.83 -13.40 -2.20
N GLY A 674 28.40 -14.60 -2.01
CA GLY A 674 29.77 -14.79 -1.52
C GLY A 674 30.88 -14.63 -2.56
N HIS A 675 30.57 -14.12 -3.76
CA HIS A 675 31.51 -13.94 -4.87
C HIS A 675 31.18 -12.67 -5.68
N PRO A 676 32.13 -12.10 -6.45
CA PRO A 676 31.89 -10.86 -7.19
C PRO A 676 30.85 -11.00 -8.31
N LEU A 677 30.06 -9.95 -8.50
CA LEU A 677 29.31 -9.70 -9.73
C LEU A 677 30.32 -9.16 -10.76
N ASN A 678 30.36 -9.73 -11.96
CA ASN A 678 31.15 -9.20 -13.07
C ASN A 678 30.46 -9.55 -14.41
N GLN A 679 29.58 -8.67 -14.90
CA GLN A 679 28.69 -8.94 -16.03
C GLN A 679 28.49 -7.71 -16.93
N SER A 680 28.41 -7.92 -18.24
CA SER A 680 27.92 -6.90 -19.17
C SER A 680 26.41 -6.83 -19.06
N LEU A 681 25.84 -5.73 -18.58
CA LEU A 681 24.40 -5.57 -18.35
C LEU A 681 23.83 -4.39 -19.15
N GLN A 682 22.59 -4.52 -19.62
CA GLN A 682 21.86 -3.44 -20.27
C GLN A 682 21.35 -2.46 -19.19
N THR A 683 21.83 -1.21 -19.24
CA THR A 683 21.49 -0.19 -18.23
C THR A 683 20.26 0.64 -18.61
N GLY A 684 19.90 0.69 -19.89
CA GLY A 684 18.89 1.60 -20.43
C GLY A 684 19.31 3.07 -20.46
N LEU A 685 20.52 3.40 -19.98
CA LEU A 685 21.03 4.78 -19.93
C LEU A 685 21.67 5.20 -21.26
N PRO A 686 21.68 6.50 -21.60
CA PRO A 686 22.46 7.02 -22.73
C PRO A 686 23.98 6.79 -22.56
N GLN A 687 24.70 6.63 -23.67
CA GLN A 687 26.17 6.50 -23.69
C GLN A 687 26.89 7.60 -22.90
N GLY A 688 27.93 7.23 -22.15
CA GLY A 688 28.83 8.15 -21.44
C GLY A 688 29.45 7.54 -20.19
N ASN A 689 30.19 8.34 -19.42
CA ASN A 689 30.72 7.93 -18.13
C ASN A 689 29.82 8.44 -16.99
N TYR A 690 29.59 7.62 -15.97
CA TYR A 690 28.69 7.92 -14.85
C TYR A 690 29.41 7.69 -13.51
N CYS A 691 29.23 8.58 -12.55
CA CYS A 691 29.75 8.40 -11.20
C CYS A 691 28.84 7.47 -10.39
N ASP A 692 29.43 6.46 -9.75
CA ASP A 692 28.72 5.63 -8.78
C ASP A 692 28.43 6.44 -7.51
N VAL A 693 27.14 6.71 -7.28
CA VAL A 693 26.70 7.57 -6.18
C VAL A 693 26.66 6.84 -4.82
N ILE A 694 26.97 5.54 -4.80
CA ILE A 694 27.18 4.78 -3.56
C ILE A 694 28.59 5.03 -3.02
N SER A 695 29.63 4.76 -3.83
CA SER A 695 31.03 4.91 -3.39
C SER A 695 31.52 6.35 -3.36
N GLY A 696 30.92 7.26 -4.12
CA GLY A 696 31.30 8.67 -4.11
C GLY A 696 30.20 9.60 -4.59
N ASN A 697 30.61 10.73 -5.16
CA ASN A 697 29.75 11.78 -5.72
C ASN A 697 30.26 12.15 -7.12
N LYS A 698 29.42 12.83 -7.91
CA LYS A 698 29.89 13.68 -9.02
C LYS A 698 30.36 15.02 -8.43
N ASP A 699 31.57 15.43 -8.74
CA ASP A 699 32.17 16.71 -8.37
C ASP A 699 32.69 17.40 -9.63
N GLY A 700 31.96 18.41 -10.12
CA GLY A 700 32.21 18.99 -11.45
C GLY A 700 32.25 17.91 -12.54
N ASN A 701 33.38 17.78 -13.23
CA ASN A 701 33.59 16.80 -14.30
C ASN A 701 34.40 15.56 -13.85
N ARG A 702 34.44 15.25 -12.54
CA ARG A 702 35.07 14.04 -12.00
C ARG A 702 34.15 13.27 -11.04
N CYS A 703 34.46 12.00 -10.85
CA CYS A 703 33.85 11.16 -9.81
C CYS A 703 34.79 11.07 -8.62
N THR A 704 34.27 11.21 -7.39
CA THR A 704 35.07 11.02 -6.17
C THR A 704 35.14 9.56 -5.70
N GLY A 705 34.32 8.70 -6.30
CA GLY A 705 34.30 7.26 -6.10
C GLY A 705 34.50 6.51 -7.42
N ARG A 706 33.86 5.35 -7.56
CA ARG A 706 33.90 4.55 -8.80
C ARG A 706 33.16 5.25 -9.95
N SER A 707 33.44 4.82 -11.17
CA SER A 707 32.71 5.25 -12.36
C SER A 707 32.34 4.07 -13.25
N VAL A 708 31.31 4.24 -14.08
CA VAL A 708 30.73 3.23 -14.96
C VAL A 708 30.58 3.80 -16.35
N GLN A 709 31.26 3.18 -17.33
CA GLN A 709 31.15 3.54 -18.73
C GLN A 709 29.99 2.79 -19.39
N VAL A 710 29.01 3.54 -19.91
CA VAL A 710 27.88 3.04 -20.70
C VAL A 710 28.19 3.24 -22.18
N GLY A 711 28.04 2.17 -22.97
CA GLY A 711 28.26 2.15 -24.42
C GLY A 711 27.11 2.74 -25.25
N GLY A 712 27.31 2.80 -26.56
CA GLY A 712 26.31 3.30 -27.53
C GLY A 712 25.03 2.46 -27.60
N ASP A 713 25.09 1.21 -27.14
CA ASP A 713 23.98 0.25 -27.05
C ASP A 713 23.28 0.27 -25.67
N GLY A 714 23.68 1.16 -24.76
CA GLY A 714 23.18 1.24 -23.38
C GLY A 714 23.77 0.19 -22.43
N ARG A 715 24.66 -0.69 -22.88
CA ARG A 715 25.31 -1.68 -22.01
C ARG A 715 26.48 -1.07 -21.24
N ALA A 716 26.77 -1.63 -20.07
CA ALA A 716 27.98 -1.33 -19.30
C ALA A 716 28.56 -2.63 -18.72
N GLN A 717 29.87 -2.67 -18.50
CA GLN A 717 30.48 -3.73 -17.70
C GLN A 717 30.28 -3.40 -16.22
N ILE A 718 29.42 -4.18 -15.56
CA ILE A 718 29.07 -4.01 -14.16
C ILE A 718 29.91 -4.97 -13.32
N HIS A 719 30.80 -4.42 -12.51
CA HIS A 719 31.55 -5.16 -11.50
C HIS A 719 31.14 -4.68 -10.10
N VAL A 720 30.80 -5.62 -9.22
CA VAL A 720 30.45 -5.37 -7.81
C VAL A 720 31.03 -6.47 -6.94
N ASP A 721 32.13 -6.19 -6.25
CA ASP A 721 32.79 -7.17 -5.39
C ASP A 721 32.03 -7.36 -4.06
N ASN A 722 31.89 -8.60 -3.60
CA ASN A 722 31.21 -8.94 -2.36
C ASN A 722 31.99 -8.55 -1.10
N SER A 723 33.26 -8.16 -1.22
CA SER A 723 34.11 -7.65 -0.13
C SER A 723 33.99 -6.14 0.12
N TRP A 724 33.39 -5.37 -0.81
CA TRP A 724 33.25 -3.90 -0.66
C TRP A 724 32.43 -3.51 0.57
N GLU A 725 32.72 -2.35 1.17
CA GLU A 725 31.93 -1.77 2.26
C GLU A 725 30.43 -1.75 1.90
N ASP A 726 30.11 -1.21 0.71
CA ASP A 726 28.83 -1.32 0.04
C ASP A 726 28.97 -2.17 -1.22
N PRO A 727 28.44 -3.42 -1.26
CA PRO A 727 28.52 -4.30 -2.41
C PRO A 727 27.36 -3.99 -3.38
N MET A 728 27.29 -2.74 -3.81
CA MET A 728 26.28 -2.23 -4.74
C MET A 728 26.82 -1.01 -5.48
N ILE A 729 26.24 -0.71 -6.65
CA ILE A 729 26.47 0.52 -7.39
C ILE A 729 25.14 1.16 -7.79
N ALA A 730 25.11 2.48 -7.91
CA ALA A 730 23.97 3.21 -8.45
C ALA A 730 24.44 4.39 -9.32
N ILE A 731 23.85 4.51 -10.51
CA ILE A 731 24.16 5.56 -11.49
C ILE A 731 22.88 6.14 -12.07
N HIS A 732 22.85 7.44 -12.34
CA HIS A 732 21.69 8.14 -12.90
C HIS A 732 22.08 9.31 -13.80
N ILE A 733 21.16 9.82 -14.62
CA ILE A 733 21.44 10.84 -15.65
C ILE A 733 22.11 12.11 -15.12
N GLU A 734 21.74 12.59 -13.93
CA GLU A 734 22.43 13.76 -13.32
C GLU A 734 23.84 13.45 -12.76
N ALA A 735 24.21 12.18 -12.59
CA ALA A 735 25.54 11.72 -12.18
C ALA A 735 26.44 11.34 -13.38
N LYS A 736 25.94 11.53 -14.61
CA LYS A 736 26.74 11.44 -15.84
C LYS A 736 27.77 12.57 -15.87
N LEU A 737 28.99 12.30 -16.32
CA LEU A 737 29.99 13.31 -16.67
C LEU A 737 29.68 13.97 -18.02
#